data_AF-A0A5N7BDT7-F1
#
_entry.id   AF-A0A5N7BDT7-F1
#
_cell.length_a   1.000
_cell.length_b   1.000
_cell.length_c   1.000
_cell.angle_alpha   90.00
_cell.angle_beta   90.00
_cell.angle_gamma   90.00
#
_symmetry.space_group_name_H-M   'P 1'
#
loop_
_entity.id
_entity.type
_entity.pdbx_description
1 polymer ?
#
loop_
_entity_poly.entity_id
_entity_poly.type
_entity_poly.pdbx_seq_one_letter_code
_entity_poly.pdbx_strand_id
1 'polypeptide(L)'
;MVLNRRPPPAYTAPPESTVHASSEVYRSISKTASDASQRTLETSFTIRPCSGQAWVVPAGHVCRLTTPKGPQVGDLNIWNANNPRERLWAARTRQIHASHVSVGDRLWSNLPYLRPLVTITGDSLGGGQLHEVLDAEGKRTRGFGTTQWGGRVHDLLGTRCDPYVNLLMGGESFDFHCHSNLTRSVIPYGLTELDVHDVLNVFQVTGLDEEGKYFMETSPARPGEYFEFFAEVDVLCALSACPGGDLSNWGWEEKGENMGATTRPLGVEVYKLTDPQVLENWKEPESPKYRGMHGLMMPPRENDGSGYHITTPCTGMDENRVFEKGAIVQKSPENDVQQVHDDIYTVRPWGSHLDRLQSAVSTLGEADEDPGLRKPGDYKQPQVFRGRMLLWLAYQSIGVIYGDIGTSPLYVYSSTFSEAPSRQDLIGVLSIIIWSLFMMVTVKYVLVILRADNDGEGGTFSTYSLLSRYMNITNRDPREASLVQMKRHLTDELERTSRHVRHRLESSSIAKRLLKVMGVLAVTMVLADGLLTPAQSVLGAVQGIEVVSPNISKGTIIGVTDAILVVLFLIQPLGITKLTFAFAPIVIIWLGFNAAFGIYNLAKYDAGVFIAFNPGYAFTFLARHGEEGWRMLSGTLLAFTGVEALFADIGAFSRRAIQISWVGYAFPCLLLAYIGQAAYISVHPEAYSNPFFNAAPPGTIYAALVVAILAAVVASQAIITATFQLLTQVMKLSYFPQIEVVHTSDIFHGQLYIPIANWLLMVGTILIASIYNNTTSLGNAYGVCVMFVTFFDTCMVSLAAMFVWRISPFIVLLPWLIVACLDGAYLSSALMKIPTGAWFTLALATVLAILFLIWRFGKEQQWFAEAEDRFPTSHFVSKYPDGQIRLTDRYGCAPLSITKGLGIFFDKAGETTPIVFSQFILKLTTMPAVIIFFHLRPIETPSIPAEDRYTVSRLAIPDCYRLVVRYGYNDEIITPDLANTITQQVRGYLITRACDQNDSFTCTPDTITDKSHASSIQRSTASATGGTSTVDGGRYNTSLAKLEDAYNHGVIYITGKEQMRIKKSKNYFRRMVLWIFLWIRENTRAKIASLGLETEKIIEVGFLKDI
;
A
#
# COMPACT_ATOMS: atom_id res chain seq x y z
N MET A 1 -4.15 41.10 -14.81
CA MET A 1 -3.43 40.82 -16.08
C MET A 1 -2.42 39.72 -15.82
N VAL A 2 -2.77 38.48 -16.16
CA VAL A 2 -1.83 37.35 -16.13
C VAL A 2 -1.00 37.49 -17.40
N LEU A 3 0.30 37.77 -17.26
CA LEU A 3 1.22 37.87 -18.39
C LEU A 3 1.20 36.55 -19.17
N ASN A 4 0.74 36.60 -20.43
CA ASN A 4 0.88 35.57 -21.46
C ASN A 4 2.36 35.33 -21.81
N ARG A 5 3.19 34.98 -20.84
CA ARG A 5 4.58 34.62 -21.08
C ARG A 5 4.66 33.11 -21.22
N ARG A 6 5.10 32.64 -22.38
CA ARG A 6 5.45 31.23 -22.59
C ARG A 6 6.41 30.81 -21.47
N PRO A 7 6.09 29.75 -20.70
CA PRO A 7 6.95 29.31 -19.62
C PRO A 7 8.35 28.97 -20.16
N PRO A 8 9.43 29.36 -19.46
CA PRO A 8 10.78 29.01 -19.87
C PRO A 8 11.01 27.49 -19.73
N PRO A 9 11.95 26.89 -20.49
CA PRO A 9 12.36 25.50 -20.29
C PRO A 9 12.82 25.24 -18.86
N ALA A 10 12.49 24.06 -18.32
CA ALA A 10 12.79 23.71 -16.93
C ALA A 10 14.29 23.47 -16.67
N TYR A 11 15.03 23.07 -17.70
CA TYR A 11 16.47 22.84 -17.66
C TYR A 11 17.14 23.73 -18.70
N THR A 12 17.63 24.89 -18.26
CA THR A 12 18.49 25.76 -19.09
C THR A 12 19.89 25.72 -18.50
N ALA A 13 20.80 25.08 -19.21
CA ALA A 13 22.20 25.07 -18.84
C ALA A 13 22.83 26.45 -19.13
N PRO A 14 23.65 27.02 -18.23
CA PRO A 14 24.41 28.23 -18.54
C PRO A 14 25.39 27.98 -19.70
N PRO A 15 25.80 29.02 -20.46
CA PRO A 15 26.67 28.87 -21.63
C PRO A 15 28.00 28.15 -21.35
N GLU A 16 28.48 28.21 -20.11
CA GLU A 16 29.72 27.59 -19.65
C GLU A 16 29.54 26.13 -19.17
N SER A 17 28.31 25.60 -19.26
CA SER A 17 27.99 24.25 -18.82
C SER A 17 28.50 23.18 -19.79
N THR A 18 29.01 22.08 -19.23
CA THR A 18 29.42 20.89 -19.99
C THR A 18 28.23 20.07 -20.55
N VAL A 19 27.00 20.52 -20.28
CA VAL A 19 25.75 19.85 -20.69
C VAL A 19 25.65 19.68 -22.20
N HIS A 20 26.07 20.68 -22.98
CA HIS A 20 26.16 20.58 -24.43
C HIS A 20 27.60 20.29 -24.86
N ALA A 21 27.77 19.47 -25.88
CA ALA A 21 29.09 19.14 -26.43
C ALA A 21 29.58 20.24 -27.40
N SER A 22 29.64 21.49 -26.93
CA SER A 22 29.98 22.66 -27.76
C SER A 22 31.49 23.00 -27.82
N SER A 23 32.35 22.15 -27.25
CA SER A 23 33.79 22.35 -27.26
C SER A 23 34.40 22.02 -28.63
N GLU A 24 35.56 22.61 -28.92
CA GLU A 24 36.29 22.41 -30.18
C GLU A 24 36.66 20.93 -30.41
N VAL A 25 36.84 20.16 -29.32
CA VAL A 25 37.11 18.71 -29.36
C VAL A 25 36.04 17.96 -30.16
N TYR A 26 34.75 18.15 -29.87
CA TYR A 26 33.68 17.43 -30.56
C TYR A 26 33.49 17.90 -32.00
N ARG A 27 33.85 19.15 -32.32
CA ARG A 27 33.93 19.61 -33.72
C ARG A 27 35.06 18.91 -34.47
N SER A 28 36.23 18.76 -33.86
CA SER A 28 37.35 18.02 -34.45
C SER A 28 37.01 16.54 -34.67
N ILE A 29 36.35 15.89 -33.70
CA ILE A 29 35.85 14.52 -33.84
C ILE A 29 34.84 14.43 -35.00
N SER A 30 33.90 15.37 -35.11
CA SER A 30 32.93 15.38 -36.20
C SER A 30 33.58 15.56 -37.58
N LYS A 31 34.58 16.44 -37.72
CA LYS A 31 35.33 16.68 -38.97
C LYS A 31 36.06 15.44 -39.49
N THR A 32 36.44 14.50 -38.62
CA THR A 32 37.07 13.24 -39.04
C THR A 32 36.16 12.38 -39.91
N ALA A 33 34.83 12.63 -39.93
CA ALA A 33 33.91 11.94 -40.82
C ALA A 33 34.15 12.24 -42.31
N SER A 34 34.73 13.41 -42.62
CA SER A 34 35.00 13.87 -43.99
C SER A 34 36.33 13.37 -44.54
N ASP A 35 37.18 12.76 -43.71
CA ASP A 35 38.51 12.28 -44.08
C ASP A 35 38.71 10.84 -43.58
N ALA A 36 38.53 9.88 -44.48
CA ALA A 36 38.63 8.46 -44.16
C ALA A 36 40.03 8.04 -43.65
N SER A 37 41.08 8.84 -43.88
CA SER A 37 42.43 8.55 -43.35
C SER A 37 42.55 8.80 -41.83
N GLN A 38 41.59 9.54 -41.25
CA GLN A 38 41.56 9.88 -39.82
C GLN A 38 40.83 8.85 -38.94
N ARG A 39 40.27 7.79 -39.56
CA ARG A 39 39.47 6.77 -38.89
C ARG A 39 39.87 5.37 -39.35
N THR A 40 40.19 4.49 -38.41
CA THR A 40 40.37 3.05 -38.69
C THR A 40 39.09 2.31 -38.33
N LEU A 41 38.48 1.62 -39.29
CA LEU A 41 37.31 0.76 -39.05
C LEU A 41 37.73 -0.49 -38.27
N GLU A 42 37.18 -0.69 -37.07
CA GLU A 42 37.46 -1.85 -36.23
C GLU A 42 36.41 -2.95 -36.36
N THR A 43 35.13 -2.57 -36.40
CA THR A 43 34.01 -3.52 -36.47
C THR A 43 32.96 -3.00 -37.44
N SER A 44 32.46 -3.87 -38.31
CA SER A 44 31.32 -3.57 -39.18
C SER A 44 30.44 -4.81 -39.35
N PHE A 45 29.13 -4.64 -39.17
CA PHE A 45 28.15 -5.69 -39.41
C PHE A 45 26.77 -5.10 -39.72
N THR A 46 25.84 -5.98 -40.13
CA THR A 46 24.44 -5.60 -40.38
C THR A 46 23.51 -6.38 -39.46
N ILE A 47 22.55 -5.67 -38.87
CA ILE A 47 21.48 -6.25 -38.05
C ILE A 47 20.36 -6.64 -39.00
N ARG A 48 19.95 -7.92 -38.94
CA ARG A 48 18.89 -8.43 -39.79
C ARG A 48 17.55 -7.75 -39.45
N PRO A 49 16.64 -7.58 -40.42
CA PRO A 49 15.29 -7.08 -40.14
C PRO A 49 14.62 -7.89 -39.01
N CYS A 50 13.84 -7.22 -38.16
CA CYS A 50 13.10 -7.84 -37.05
C CYS A 50 14.01 -8.61 -36.07
N SER A 51 15.25 -8.16 -35.87
CA SER A 51 16.19 -8.77 -34.93
C SER A 51 17.03 -7.70 -34.23
N GLY A 52 17.73 -8.10 -33.16
CA GLY A 52 18.63 -7.24 -32.41
C GLY A 52 20.02 -7.85 -32.28
N GLN A 53 21.03 -7.00 -32.16
CA GLN A 53 22.40 -7.40 -31.89
C GLN A 53 23.03 -6.42 -30.91
N ALA A 54 23.83 -6.92 -29.97
CA ALA A 54 24.60 -6.13 -29.03
C ALA A 54 26.11 -6.20 -29.36
N TRP A 55 26.83 -5.13 -29.04
CA TRP A 55 28.27 -4.98 -29.27
C TRP A 55 28.87 -3.93 -28.33
N VAL A 56 30.18 -4.00 -28.08
CA VAL A 56 30.89 -3.04 -27.24
C VAL A 56 31.55 -1.97 -28.12
N VAL A 57 31.48 -0.71 -27.69
CA VAL A 57 32.19 0.44 -28.26
C VAL A 57 33.09 1.01 -27.18
N PRO A 58 34.43 0.94 -27.33
CA PRO A 58 35.36 1.49 -26.35
C PRO A 58 35.27 3.01 -26.22
N ALA A 59 35.60 3.55 -25.06
CA ALA A 59 35.71 5.00 -24.84
C ALA A 59 36.72 5.62 -25.82
N GLY A 60 36.38 6.75 -26.44
CA GLY A 60 37.23 7.37 -27.45
C GLY A 60 36.97 6.93 -28.89
N HIS A 61 36.10 5.94 -29.11
CA HIS A 61 35.70 5.49 -30.44
C HIS A 61 34.42 6.17 -30.93
N VAL A 62 34.21 6.09 -32.24
CA VAL A 62 33.01 6.59 -32.91
C VAL A 62 32.19 5.41 -33.43
N CYS A 63 30.92 5.36 -33.09
CA CYS A 63 29.98 4.36 -33.60
C CYS A 63 28.97 5.03 -34.54
N ARG A 64 28.82 4.47 -35.73
CA ARG A 64 27.91 4.92 -36.78
C ARG A 64 26.85 3.86 -37.05
N LEU A 65 25.60 4.26 -36.95
CA LEU A 65 24.43 3.48 -37.34
C LEU A 65 24.00 3.92 -38.73
N THR A 66 23.75 3.00 -39.65
CA THR A 66 23.43 3.32 -41.06
C THR A 66 22.19 2.60 -41.56
N THR A 67 21.62 3.11 -42.65
CA THR A 67 20.47 2.52 -43.36
C THR A 67 20.91 1.96 -44.72
N PRO A 68 21.62 0.81 -44.77
CA PRO A 68 22.32 0.35 -45.98
C PRO A 68 21.40 0.04 -47.17
N LYS A 69 20.15 -0.36 -46.92
CA LYS A 69 19.19 -0.78 -47.96
C LYS A 69 17.98 0.14 -48.10
N GLY A 70 17.96 1.29 -47.42
CA GLY A 70 16.82 2.22 -47.39
C GLY A 70 16.20 2.37 -46.00
N PRO A 71 15.02 3.00 -45.89
CA PRO A 71 14.48 3.44 -44.62
C PRO A 71 14.17 2.26 -43.69
N GLN A 72 14.66 2.36 -42.47
CA GLN A 72 14.42 1.43 -41.38
C GLN A 72 14.66 2.19 -40.08
N VAL A 73 13.71 2.11 -39.15
CA VAL A 73 13.89 2.68 -37.80
C VAL A 73 14.54 1.67 -36.88
N GLY A 74 15.29 2.16 -35.88
CA GLY A 74 16.04 1.31 -34.96
C GLY A 74 15.91 1.74 -33.52
N ASP A 75 15.73 0.76 -32.63
CA ASP A 75 15.57 0.99 -31.20
C ASP A 75 16.91 0.71 -30.50
N LEU A 76 17.56 1.75 -29.98
CA LEU A 76 18.90 1.69 -29.39
C LEU A 76 18.84 1.72 -27.85
N ASN A 77 19.51 0.76 -27.20
CA ASN A 77 19.87 0.80 -25.80
C ASN A 77 21.39 0.90 -25.63
N ILE A 78 21.82 1.57 -24.55
CA ILE A 78 23.22 1.82 -24.25
C ILE A 78 23.44 1.61 -22.75
N TRP A 79 24.38 0.76 -22.40
CA TRP A 79 24.87 0.54 -21.03
C TRP A 79 26.34 0.94 -20.95
N ASN A 80 26.83 1.22 -19.75
CA ASN A 80 28.26 1.14 -19.51
C ASN A 80 28.70 -0.33 -19.63
N ALA A 81 29.72 -0.60 -20.44
CA ALA A 81 30.19 -1.96 -20.72
C ALA A 81 30.68 -2.69 -19.47
N ASN A 82 31.21 -1.95 -18.49
CA ASN A 82 31.78 -2.49 -17.25
C ASN A 82 30.79 -2.43 -16.07
N ASN A 83 29.65 -1.77 -16.24
CA ASN A 83 28.63 -1.63 -15.19
C ASN A 83 27.22 -1.51 -15.81
N PRO A 84 26.51 -2.62 -15.99
CA PRO A 84 25.19 -2.60 -16.63
C PRO A 84 24.08 -1.93 -15.81
N ARG A 85 24.34 -1.58 -14.55
CA ARG A 85 23.42 -0.74 -13.76
C ARG A 85 23.46 0.73 -14.21
N GLU A 86 24.55 1.15 -14.85
CA GLU A 86 24.67 2.44 -15.52
C GLU A 86 24.22 2.31 -16.99
N ARG A 87 23.11 2.97 -17.35
CA ARG A 87 22.47 2.85 -18.66
C ARG A 87 21.79 4.13 -19.10
N LEU A 88 21.48 4.24 -20.39
CA LEU A 88 20.81 5.38 -20.98
C LEU A 88 19.51 5.69 -20.23
N TRP A 89 19.35 6.96 -19.86
CA TRP A 89 18.14 7.48 -19.25
C TRP A 89 17.44 8.45 -20.19
N ALA A 90 16.62 7.89 -21.09
CA ALA A 90 15.90 8.62 -22.12
C ALA A 90 15.09 9.81 -21.54
N ALA A 91 14.37 9.59 -20.44
CA ALA A 91 13.56 10.63 -19.80
C ALA A 91 14.39 11.84 -19.31
N ARG A 92 15.58 11.60 -18.76
CA ARG A 92 16.46 12.68 -18.28
C ARG A 92 17.17 13.37 -19.44
N THR A 93 17.61 12.61 -20.43
CA THR A 93 18.16 13.15 -21.67
C THR A 93 17.14 14.07 -22.34
N ARG A 94 15.86 13.67 -22.39
CA ARG A 94 14.75 14.48 -22.89
C ARG A 94 14.53 15.78 -22.13
N GLN A 95 14.67 15.73 -20.80
CA GLN A 95 14.52 16.91 -19.94
C GLN A 95 15.68 17.90 -20.10
N ILE A 96 16.91 17.40 -20.27
CA ILE A 96 18.12 18.21 -20.42
C ILE A 96 18.22 18.82 -21.82
N HIS A 97 17.93 18.02 -22.85
CA HIS A 97 18.04 18.43 -24.26
C HIS A 97 16.67 18.75 -24.86
N ALA A 98 16.01 17.75 -25.43
CA ALA A 98 14.69 17.85 -26.02
C ALA A 98 14.07 16.46 -26.22
N SER A 99 12.79 16.41 -26.63
CA SER A 99 12.10 15.17 -27.04
C SER A 99 12.80 14.39 -28.17
N HIS A 100 13.67 15.06 -28.92
CA HIS A 100 14.40 14.53 -30.07
C HIS A 100 15.82 15.08 -29.99
N VAL A 101 16.81 14.27 -30.34
CA VAL A 101 18.24 14.61 -30.19
C VAL A 101 18.95 14.66 -31.53
N SER A 102 19.99 15.49 -31.63
CA SER A 102 20.83 15.58 -32.83
C SER A 102 22.26 16.00 -32.47
N VAL A 103 23.07 16.35 -33.47
CA VAL A 103 24.51 16.68 -33.29
C VAL A 103 24.70 17.73 -32.19
N GLY A 104 25.56 17.40 -31.22
CA GLY A 104 25.88 18.24 -30.06
C GLY A 104 25.13 17.87 -28.78
N ASP A 105 24.06 17.08 -28.87
CA ASP A 105 23.37 16.53 -27.71
C ASP A 105 24.11 15.31 -27.14
N ARG A 106 23.92 15.09 -25.84
CA ARG A 106 24.54 14.00 -25.09
C ARG A 106 23.46 13.03 -24.63
N LEU A 107 23.77 11.73 -24.65
CA LEU A 107 22.89 10.71 -24.09
C LEU A 107 23.35 10.40 -22.66
N TRP A 108 22.50 10.69 -21.68
CA TRP A 108 22.87 10.67 -20.26
C TRP A 108 22.55 9.34 -19.58
N SER A 109 23.42 8.91 -18.65
CA SER A 109 23.16 7.76 -17.80
C SER A 109 22.15 8.04 -16.67
N ASN A 110 21.57 6.97 -16.13
CA ASN A 110 20.65 6.98 -14.99
C ASN A 110 21.33 7.37 -13.66
N LEU A 111 20.52 7.66 -12.64
CA LEU A 111 21.01 7.87 -11.27
C LEU A 111 21.55 6.55 -10.68
N PRO A 112 22.59 6.62 -9.82
CA PRO A 112 23.27 7.82 -9.32
C PRO A 112 24.38 8.35 -10.25
N TYR A 113 24.59 7.73 -11.41
CA TYR A 113 25.75 7.99 -12.28
C TYR A 113 25.67 9.30 -13.05
N LEU A 114 24.49 9.65 -13.59
CA LEU A 114 24.16 10.90 -14.29
C LEU A 114 25.36 11.58 -14.98
N ARG A 115 25.94 10.90 -15.95
CA ARG A 115 27.03 11.41 -16.81
C ARG A 115 26.77 11.05 -18.28
N PRO A 116 27.41 11.72 -19.25
CA PRO A 116 27.30 11.37 -20.65
C PRO A 116 27.85 9.96 -20.93
N LEU A 117 27.04 9.11 -21.56
CA LEU A 117 27.50 7.81 -22.08
C LEU A 117 28.08 7.96 -23.49
N VAL A 118 27.36 8.72 -24.32
CA VAL A 118 27.77 9.02 -25.69
C VAL A 118 27.37 10.45 -26.07
N THR A 119 28.05 11.00 -27.06
CA THR A 119 27.78 12.34 -27.62
C THR A 119 27.55 12.23 -29.11
N ILE A 120 26.48 12.84 -29.63
CA ILE A 120 26.13 12.76 -31.05
C ILE A 120 27.07 13.66 -31.85
N THR A 121 27.86 13.07 -32.75
CA THR A 121 28.87 13.75 -33.56
C THR A 121 28.51 13.83 -35.04
N GLY A 122 27.50 13.09 -35.48
CA GLY A 122 27.01 13.16 -36.85
C GLY A 122 25.58 12.68 -36.97
N ASP A 123 24.81 13.33 -37.82
CA ASP A 123 23.40 13.01 -38.07
C ASP A 123 23.06 13.55 -39.45
N SER A 124 22.84 12.65 -40.41
CA SER A 124 22.56 13.07 -41.79
C SER A 124 21.12 13.56 -41.98
N LEU A 125 20.21 13.24 -41.04
CA LEU A 125 18.81 13.66 -41.08
C LEU A 125 18.52 14.87 -40.18
N GLY A 126 19.28 15.07 -39.10
CA GLY A 126 19.06 16.16 -38.14
C GLY A 126 19.78 17.47 -38.45
N GLY A 127 19.20 18.57 -37.97
CA GLY A 127 19.71 19.94 -38.14
C GLY A 127 20.33 20.51 -36.86
N GLY A 128 21.33 19.82 -36.29
CA GLY A 128 22.00 20.20 -35.03
C GLY A 128 22.89 21.45 -35.11
N GLN A 129 23.18 22.07 -33.96
CA GLN A 129 23.84 23.38 -33.83
C GLN A 129 25.36 23.39 -34.04
N LEU A 130 26.02 22.22 -34.12
CA LEU A 130 27.49 22.18 -34.14
C LEU A 130 28.13 22.33 -35.53
N HIS A 131 27.43 22.06 -36.64
CA HIS A 131 27.92 22.31 -38.00
C HIS A 131 26.79 22.42 -39.04
N GLU A 132 27.01 23.26 -40.06
CA GLU A 132 26.26 23.24 -41.32
C GLU A 132 26.54 21.89 -42.01
N VAL A 133 25.55 21.01 -42.17
CA VAL A 133 25.72 19.74 -42.90
C VAL A 133 25.95 20.08 -44.39
N LEU A 134 27.02 19.56 -44.98
CA LEU A 134 27.36 19.69 -46.40
C LEU A 134 27.20 18.31 -47.07
N ASP A 135 26.65 18.27 -48.29
CA ASP A 135 26.59 17.05 -49.10
C ASP A 135 27.97 16.60 -49.62
N ALA A 136 28.01 15.46 -50.32
CA ALA A 136 29.23 14.89 -50.90
C ALA A 136 29.92 15.82 -51.93
N GLU A 137 29.20 16.84 -52.42
CA GLU A 137 29.65 17.87 -53.33
C GLU A 137 29.98 19.21 -52.61
N GLY A 138 29.89 19.26 -51.28
CA GLY A 138 30.22 20.43 -50.46
C GLY A 138 29.12 21.49 -50.37
N LYS A 139 27.86 21.15 -50.65
CA LYS A 139 26.69 22.04 -50.64
C LYS A 139 25.85 21.88 -49.38
N ARG A 140 25.34 23.01 -48.86
CA ARG A 140 24.49 23.06 -47.65
C ARG A 140 23.25 22.18 -47.78
N THR A 141 23.11 21.16 -46.94
CA THR A 141 21.88 20.38 -46.81
C THR A 141 21.01 20.96 -45.69
N ARG A 142 19.77 21.30 -46.04
CA ARG A 142 18.72 21.62 -45.07
C ARG A 142 18.34 20.28 -44.43
N GLY A 143 18.69 20.05 -43.15
CA GLY A 143 18.27 18.85 -42.43
C GLY A 143 16.73 18.66 -42.47
N PHE A 144 16.25 17.47 -42.14
CA PHE A 144 14.83 17.08 -42.21
C PHE A 144 13.89 18.08 -41.51
N GLY A 145 14.36 18.71 -40.42
CA GLY A 145 13.64 19.76 -39.73
C GLY A 145 12.48 19.23 -38.90
N THR A 146 11.37 19.98 -38.86
CA THR A 146 10.13 19.59 -38.18
C THR A 146 9.03 19.44 -39.23
N THR A 147 8.26 18.36 -39.16
CA THR A 147 7.13 18.13 -40.08
C THR A 147 6.02 19.15 -39.83
N GLN A 148 5.05 19.24 -40.76
CA GLN A 148 3.88 20.12 -40.59
C GLN A 148 3.05 19.78 -39.33
N TRP A 149 3.20 18.57 -38.80
CA TRP A 149 2.52 18.08 -37.61
C TRP A 149 3.36 18.19 -36.32
N GLY A 150 4.56 18.78 -36.41
CA GLY A 150 5.46 18.89 -35.26
C GLY A 150 6.41 17.70 -35.06
N GLY A 151 6.43 16.74 -35.99
CA GLY A 151 7.25 15.54 -35.93
C GLY A 151 8.73 15.82 -36.18
N ARG A 152 9.63 15.11 -35.48
CA ARG A 152 11.09 15.21 -35.66
C ARG A 152 11.74 13.81 -35.62
N VAL A 153 12.97 13.69 -36.12
CA VAL A 153 13.73 12.43 -36.12
C VAL A 153 14.47 12.19 -34.81
N HIS A 154 14.72 10.91 -34.48
CA HIS A 154 15.53 10.46 -33.33
C HIS A 154 14.89 10.76 -31.97
N ASP A 155 13.77 10.10 -31.69
CA ASP A 155 12.95 10.41 -30.52
C ASP A 155 13.39 9.74 -29.22
N LEU A 156 13.10 10.44 -28.12
CA LEU A 156 13.15 9.97 -26.73
C LEU A 156 11.75 10.03 -26.08
N LEU A 157 10.70 10.05 -26.91
CA LEU A 157 9.30 10.10 -26.47
C LEU A 157 8.74 8.70 -26.26
N GLY A 158 9.04 7.80 -27.21
CA GLY A 158 8.65 6.40 -27.16
C GLY A 158 9.49 5.58 -26.18
N THR A 159 8.99 4.38 -25.88
CA THR A 159 9.68 3.41 -25.03
C THR A 159 10.38 2.34 -25.88
N ARG A 160 9.60 1.63 -26.70
CA ARG A 160 9.93 0.63 -27.75
C ARG A 160 8.65 -0.14 -28.05
N CYS A 161 8.53 -0.73 -29.24
CA CYS A 161 7.45 -1.71 -29.45
C CYS A 161 7.73 -2.98 -28.63
N ASP A 162 6.69 -3.56 -28.04
CA ASP A 162 6.81 -4.66 -27.09
C ASP A 162 5.63 -5.64 -27.19
N PRO A 163 5.85 -6.93 -26.85
CA PRO A 163 4.81 -7.96 -26.96
C PRO A 163 3.65 -7.76 -25.99
N TYR A 164 3.84 -7.01 -24.90
CA TYR A 164 2.85 -6.84 -23.85
C TYR A 164 1.78 -5.84 -24.25
N VAL A 165 2.17 -4.69 -24.81
CA VAL A 165 1.23 -3.70 -25.36
C VAL A 165 0.51 -4.29 -26.57
N ASN A 166 1.19 -5.08 -27.40
CA ASN A 166 0.53 -5.77 -28.51
C ASN A 166 -0.52 -6.78 -28.03
N LEU A 167 -0.22 -7.57 -27.00
CA LEU A 167 -1.20 -8.48 -26.39
C LEU A 167 -2.37 -7.72 -25.76
N LEU A 168 -2.10 -6.60 -25.08
CA LEU A 168 -3.11 -5.77 -24.42
C LEU A 168 -4.07 -5.11 -25.44
N MET A 169 -3.54 -4.61 -26.56
CA MET A 169 -4.30 -3.83 -27.54
C MET A 169 -4.89 -4.67 -28.67
N GLY A 170 -4.15 -5.68 -29.14
CA GLY A 170 -4.51 -6.52 -30.29
C GLY A 170 -4.85 -7.97 -29.97
N GLY A 171 -4.65 -8.42 -28.72
CA GLY A 171 -4.97 -9.80 -28.30
C GLY A 171 -4.03 -10.89 -28.84
N GLU A 172 -3.02 -10.52 -29.64
CA GLU A 172 -2.05 -11.44 -30.24
C GLU A 172 -0.65 -11.28 -29.66
N SER A 173 0.07 -12.39 -29.51
CA SER A 173 1.49 -12.40 -29.11
C SER A 173 2.40 -12.42 -30.34
N PHE A 174 3.36 -11.50 -30.41
CA PHE A 174 4.37 -11.44 -31.47
C PHE A 174 5.77 -11.24 -30.88
N ASP A 175 6.72 -12.13 -31.20
CA ASP A 175 8.02 -12.21 -30.50
C ASP A 175 9.16 -11.39 -31.13
N PHE A 176 8.88 -10.67 -32.22
CA PHE A 176 9.89 -9.90 -32.96
C PHE A 176 9.80 -8.39 -32.73
N HIS A 177 9.04 -7.97 -31.71
CA HIS A 177 9.06 -6.61 -31.19
C HIS A 177 10.47 -6.21 -30.72
N CYS A 178 10.75 -4.90 -30.75
CA CYS A 178 12.05 -4.35 -30.36
C CYS A 178 12.45 -4.75 -28.94
N HIS A 179 11.49 -4.78 -28.01
CA HIS A 179 11.72 -5.27 -26.65
C HIS A 179 12.32 -6.69 -26.63
N SER A 180 11.68 -7.63 -27.33
CA SER A 180 12.13 -9.03 -27.40
C SER A 180 13.45 -9.18 -28.16
N ASN A 181 13.65 -8.39 -29.22
CA ASN A 181 14.89 -8.35 -30.00
C ASN A 181 16.08 -7.88 -29.14
N LEU A 182 15.90 -6.79 -28.39
CA LEU A 182 16.90 -6.24 -27.48
C LEU A 182 17.20 -7.24 -26.36
N THR A 183 16.18 -7.82 -25.74
CA THR A 183 16.33 -8.85 -24.69
C THR A 183 17.21 -9.99 -25.17
N ARG A 184 16.90 -10.60 -26.32
CA ARG A 184 17.71 -11.69 -26.87
C ARG A 184 19.15 -11.27 -27.20
N SER A 185 19.34 -10.02 -27.60
CA SER A 185 20.66 -9.52 -28.00
C SER A 185 21.62 -9.30 -26.83
N VAL A 186 21.10 -9.03 -25.63
CA VAL A 186 21.92 -8.70 -24.45
C VAL A 186 22.15 -9.89 -23.50
N ILE A 187 21.38 -10.98 -23.64
CA ILE A 187 21.59 -12.23 -22.89
C ILE A 187 23.04 -12.74 -22.95
N PRO A 188 23.75 -12.73 -24.11
CA PRO A 188 25.15 -13.15 -24.18
C PRO A 188 26.11 -12.30 -23.35
N TYR A 189 25.70 -11.08 -22.98
CA TYR A 189 26.46 -10.15 -22.15
C TYR A 189 26.08 -10.24 -20.67
N GLY A 190 25.32 -11.26 -20.26
CA GLY A 190 24.90 -11.46 -18.88
C GLY A 190 23.74 -10.57 -18.42
N LEU A 191 23.07 -9.89 -19.36
CA LEU A 191 21.91 -9.04 -19.08
C LEU A 191 20.61 -9.77 -19.32
N THR A 192 19.54 -9.27 -18.69
CA THR A 192 18.20 -9.84 -18.77
C THR A 192 17.22 -8.85 -19.40
N GLU A 193 15.99 -9.29 -19.59
CA GLU A 193 14.89 -8.42 -20.03
C GLU A 193 14.73 -7.17 -19.16
N LEU A 194 14.97 -7.28 -17.84
CA LEU A 194 14.85 -6.18 -16.88
C LEU A 194 15.89 -5.06 -17.10
N ASP A 195 16.97 -5.36 -17.82
CA ASP A 195 18.03 -4.40 -18.12
C ASP A 195 17.72 -3.59 -19.39
N VAL A 196 16.80 -4.08 -20.23
CA VAL A 196 16.28 -3.36 -21.41
C VAL A 196 15.46 -2.17 -20.94
N HIS A 197 15.81 -0.99 -21.43
CA HIS A 197 15.27 0.29 -20.98
C HIS A 197 14.67 1.08 -22.15
N ASP A 198 14.05 2.21 -21.85
CA ASP A 198 13.50 3.10 -22.87
C ASP A 198 14.60 3.51 -23.86
N VAL A 199 14.27 3.40 -25.14
CA VAL A 199 15.24 3.46 -26.23
C VAL A 199 15.47 4.89 -26.71
N LEU A 200 16.55 5.07 -27.46
CA LEU A 200 16.59 6.10 -28.50
C LEU A 200 16.01 5.50 -29.78
N ASN A 201 14.93 6.07 -30.31
CA ASN A 201 14.29 5.63 -31.56
C ASN A 201 14.99 6.28 -32.76
N VAL A 202 16.09 5.67 -33.22
CA VAL A 202 16.94 6.18 -34.31
C VAL A 202 16.20 6.09 -35.65
N PHE A 203 16.30 7.15 -36.46
CA PHE A 203 15.63 7.35 -37.75
C PHE A 203 14.10 7.44 -37.71
N GLN A 204 13.49 7.28 -36.53
CA GLN A 204 12.05 7.34 -36.34
C GLN A 204 11.55 8.79 -36.27
N VAL A 205 10.43 9.11 -36.92
CA VAL A 205 9.79 10.43 -36.85
C VAL A 205 8.57 10.38 -35.94
N THR A 206 8.57 11.17 -34.86
CA THR A 206 7.42 11.23 -33.94
C THR A 206 7.16 12.62 -33.39
N GLY A 207 5.99 12.77 -32.77
CA GLY A 207 5.59 13.99 -32.10
C GLY A 207 4.39 13.77 -31.18
N LEU A 208 3.86 14.88 -30.67
CA LEU A 208 2.61 14.91 -29.92
C LEU A 208 1.60 15.75 -30.69
N ASP A 209 0.38 15.25 -30.85
CA ASP A 209 -0.72 16.00 -31.48
C ASP A 209 -1.25 17.13 -30.57
N GLU A 210 -2.29 17.84 -31.02
CA GLU A 210 -2.90 18.95 -30.28
C GLU A 210 -3.52 18.53 -28.93
N GLU A 211 -3.86 17.25 -28.78
CA GLU A 211 -4.39 16.66 -27.54
C GLU A 211 -3.29 16.06 -26.66
N GLY A 212 -2.03 16.09 -27.12
CA GLY A 212 -0.88 15.53 -26.42
C GLY A 212 -0.69 14.02 -26.61
N LYS A 213 -1.30 13.40 -27.63
CA LYS A 213 -1.13 11.98 -27.94
C LYS A 213 0.08 11.76 -28.85
N TYR A 214 0.78 10.64 -28.63
CA TYR A 214 1.95 10.25 -29.39
C TYR A 214 1.57 9.74 -30.79
N PHE A 215 2.23 10.26 -31.82
CA PHE A 215 2.07 9.83 -33.20
C PHE A 215 3.41 9.46 -33.83
N MET A 216 3.36 8.63 -34.88
CA MET A 216 4.51 8.27 -35.70
C MET A 216 4.27 8.65 -37.18
N GLU A 217 5.33 9.02 -37.89
CA GLU A 217 5.32 9.25 -39.34
C GLU A 217 6.35 8.36 -40.04
N THR A 218 6.19 8.21 -41.35
CA THR A 218 7.13 7.48 -42.20
C THR A 218 8.54 8.07 -42.06
N SER A 219 9.53 7.19 -41.83
CA SER A 219 10.93 7.59 -41.75
C SER A 219 11.42 8.20 -43.08
N PRO A 220 12.09 9.36 -43.07
CA PRO A 220 12.62 10.00 -44.27
C PRO A 220 13.95 9.41 -44.72
N ALA A 221 14.47 8.40 -44.00
CA ALA A 221 15.77 7.83 -44.27
C ALA A 221 15.88 7.23 -45.69
N ARG A 222 17.05 7.38 -46.30
CA ARG A 222 17.40 6.86 -47.63
C ARG A 222 18.58 5.92 -47.50
N PRO A 223 18.87 5.08 -48.51
CA PRO A 223 20.06 4.24 -48.48
C PRO A 223 21.32 5.08 -48.22
N GLY A 224 22.02 4.77 -47.11
CA GLY A 224 23.25 5.46 -46.71
C GLY A 224 23.09 6.59 -45.68
N GLU A 225 21.86 6.93 -45.25
CA GLU A 225 21.66 7.85 -44.11
C GLU A 225 22.23 7.23 -42.82
N TYR A 226 22.76 8.08 -41.95
CA TYR A 226 23.47 7.66 -40.75
C TYR A 226 23.17 8.51 -39.51
N PHE A 227 23.36 7.88 -38.36
CA PHE A 227 23.37 8.50 -37.03
C PHE A 227 24.65 8.06 -36.32
N GLU A 228 25.45 9.02 -35.87
CA GLU A 228 26.81 8.79 -35.37
C GLU A 228 27.00 9.42 -33.99
N PHE A 229 27.61 8.64 -33.10
CA PHE A 229 27.96 9.10 -31.77
C PHE A 229 29.39 8.68 -31.39
N PHE A 230 30.01 9.51 -30.57
CA PHE A 230 31.27 9.28 -29.90
C PHE A 230 31.02 8.67 -28.52
N ALA A 231 31.73 7.59 -28.18
CA ALA A 231 31.63 6.92 -26.89
C ALA A 231 32.45 7.67 -25.83
N GLU A 232 31.76 8.23 -24.83
CA GLU A 232 32.39 8.98 -23.74
C GLU A 232 32.98 8.06 -22.67
N VAL A 233 32.40 6.89 -22.51
CA VAL A 233 32.86 5.79 -21.66
C VAL A 233 32.83 4.49 -22.48
N ASP A 234 33.38 3.40 -21.96
CA ASP A 234 33.17 2.09 -22.58
C ASP A 234 31.67 1.76 -22.52
N VAL A 235 31.03 1.59 -23.68
CA VAL A 235 29.60 1.32 -23.75
C VAL A 235 29.29 -0.02 -24.40
N LEU A 236 28.34 -0.75 -23.82
CA LEU A 236 27.66 -1.86 -24.48
C LEU A 236 26.43 -1.27 -25.17
N CYS A 237 26.36 -1.38 -26.48
CA CYS A 237 25.22 -0.96 -27.28
C CYS A 237 24.40 -2.18 -27.70
N ALA A 238 23.08 -2.04 -27.77
CA ALA A 238 22.20 -2.99 -28.44
C ALA A 238 21.20 -2.26 -29.31
N LEU A 239 21.06 -2.69 -30.57
CA LEU A 239 20.16 -2.08 -31.53
C LEU A 239 19.23 -3.14 -32.11
N SER A 240 17.93 -2.85 -32.11
CA SER A 240 16.91 -3.66 -32.78
C SER A 240 16.48 -2.99 -34.10
N ALA A 241 16.47 -3.75 -35.20
CA ALA A 241 15.83 -3.33 -36.43
C ALA A 241 14.31 -3.55 -36.31
N CYS A 242 13.57 -2.46 -36.08
CA CYS A 242 12.16 -2.49 -35.71
C CYS A 242 11.27 -3.21 -36.73
N PRO A 243 10.35 -4.09 -36.28
CA PRO A 243 9.41 -4.78 -37.18
C PRO A 243 8.41 -3.82 -37.85
N GLY A 244 8.23 -2.61 -37.32
CA GLY A 244 7.47 -1.54 -37.98
C GLY A 244 8.13 -1.01 -39.27
N GLY A 245 9.38 -1.42 -39.56
CA GLY A 245 10.09 -1.07 -40.79
C GLY A 245 10.41 0.42 -40.88
N ASP A 246 9.89 1.07 -41.90
CA ASP A 246 9.94 2.52 -42.09
C ASP A 246 8.76 3.29 -41.48
N LEU A 247 7.85 2.58 -40.80
CA LEU A 247 6.61 3.14 -40.23
C LEU A 247 5.69 3.78 -41.27
N SER A 248 5.73 3.37 -42.54
CA SER A 248 4.72 3.77 -43.52
C SER A 248 3.36 3.07 -43.35
N ASN A 249 3.34 1.96 -42.61
CA ASN A 249 2.19 1.06 -42.49
C ASN A 249 1.77 0.75 -41.05
N TRP A 250 2.15 1.58 -40.07
CA TRP A 250 1.84 1.38 -38.65
C TRP A 250 0.32 1.54 -38.34
N GLY A 251 -0.21 0.76 -37.40
CA GLY A 251 -1.63 0.77 -36.99
C GLY A 251 -2.11 -0.56 -36.40
N TRP A 252 -3.21 -0.55 -35.64
CA TRP A 252 -3.78 -1.71 -34.93
C TRP A 252 -4.88 -2.46 -35.69
N GLU A 253 -5.28 -1.97 -36.87
CA GLU A 253 -6.29 -2.62 -37.72
C GLU A 253 -5.68 -3.78 -38.51
N GLU A 254 -6.43 -4.88 -38.69
CA GLU A 254 -6.01 -6.14 -39.34
C GLU A 254 -5.18 -5.88 -40.62
N LYS A 255 -3.86 -5.99 -40.50
CA LYS A 255 -2.92 -6.05 -41.63
C LYS A 255 -2.16 -7.37 -41.57
N GLY A 256 -2.89 -8.46 -41.81
CA GLY A 256 -2.29 -9.71 -42.24
C GLY A 256 -1.49 -9.48 -43.53
N GLU A 257 -0.28 -10.05 -43.58
CA GLU A 257 0.45 -10.46 -44.79
C GLU A 257 1.62 -9.63 -45.36
N ASN A 258 2.00 -8.42 -44.88
CA ASN A 258 3.06 -7.66 -45.59
C ASN A 258 4.13 -6.90 -44.75
N MET A 259 4.46 -7.33 -43.53
CA MET A 259 5.56 -6.71 -42.76
C MET A 259 6.93 -6.79 -43.47
N GLY A 260 7.19 -7.84 -44.26
CA GLY A 260 8.46 -7.98 -44.98
C GLY A 260 8.72 -6.91 -46.05
N ALA A 261 7.68 -6.19 -46.52
CA ALA A 261 7.82 -5.18 -47.58
C ALA A 261 8.45 -3.86 -47.09
N THR A 262 8.34 -3.54 -45.80
CA THR A 262 8.82 -2.27 -45.20
C THR A 262 10.04 -2.45 -44.30
N THR A 263 10.40 -3.68 -43.92
CA THR A 263 11.53 -3.96 -43.04
C THR A 263 12.84 -4.19 -43.81
N ARG A 264 13.92 -3.56 -43.36
CA ARG A 264 15.26 -3.58 -43.99
C ARG A 264 16.34 -3.72 -42.90
N PRO A 265 17.57 -4.16 -43.23
CA PRO A 265 18.65 -4.25 -42.23
C PRO A 265 19.18 -2.86 -41.84
N LEU A 266 19.70 -2.76 -40.62
CA LEU A 266 20.50 -1.62 -40.14
C LEU A 266 21.99 -1.97 -40.16
N GLY A 267 22.86 -1.02 -40.49
CA GLY A 267 24.31 -1.18 -40.44
C GLY A 267 24.90 -0.60 -39.16
N VAL A 268 25.98 -1.20 -38.69
CA VAL A 268 26.76 -0.72 -37.54
C VAL A 268 28.23 -0.70 -37.94
N GLU A 269 28.91 0.42 -37.68
CA GLU A 269 30.33 0.63 -37.94
C GLU A 269 30.98 1.29 -36.72
N VAL A 270 32.07 0.70 -36.22
CA VAL A 270 32.85 1.25 -35.09
C VAL A 270 34.23 1.64 -35.59
N TYR A 271 34.59 2.89 -35.35
CA TYR A 271 35.83 3.52 -35.80
C TYR A 271 36.71 3.96 -34.63
N LYS A 272 37.99 3.67 -34.74
CA LYS A 272 39.04 4.25 -33.89
C LYS A 272 39.62 5.49 -34.58
N LEU A 273 39.75 6.59 -33.84
CA LEU A 273 40.43 7.79 -34.34
C LEU A 273 41.94 7.54 -34.45
N THR A 274 42.55 7.86 -35.60
CA THR A 274 43.97 7.57 -35.88
C THR A 274 44.91 8.65 -35.35
N ASP A 275 44.45 9.90 -35.30
CA ASP A 275 45.23 11.04 -34.80
C ASP A 275 44.94 11.28 -33.30
N PRO A 276 45.90 11.00 -32.40
CA PRO A 276 45.72 11.24 -30.96
C PRO A 276 45.56 12.72 -30.60
N GLN A 277 45.95 13.67 -31.47
CA GLN A 277 45.74 15.10 -31.23
C GLN A 277 44.26 15.48 -31.18
N VAL A 278 43.38 14.71 -31.84
CA VAL A 278 41.92 14.96 -31.82
C VAL A 278 41.34 14.83 -30.40
N LEU A 279 41.94 13.98 -29.55
CA LEU A 279 41.50 13.72 -28.19
C LEU A 279 42.36 14.39 -27.11
N GLU A 280 43.33 15.25 -27.48
CA GLU A 280 44.30 15.84 -26.54
C GLU A 280 43.65 16.57 -25.35
N ASN A 281 42.50 17.20 -25.58
CA ASN A 281 41.74 17.96 -24.57
C ASN A 281 40.46 17.25 -24.10
N TRP A 282 40.29 15.97 -24.45
CA TRP A 282 39.16 15.17 -24.01
C TRP A 282 39.52 14.38 -22.73
N LYS A 283 38.56 14.28 -21.81
CA LYS A 283 38.66 13.43 -20.63
C LYS A 283 37.34 12.69 -20.45
N GLU A 284 37.42 11.40 -20.13
CA GLU A 284 36.26 10.58 -19.74
C GLU A 284 35.47 11.25 -18.60
N PRO A 285 34.13 11.36 -18.70
CA PRO A 285 33.31 12.02 -17.71
C PRO A 285 33.19 11.21 -16.41
N GLU A 286 33.28 11.88 -15.26
CA GLU A 286 33.08 11.29 -13.93
C GLU A 286 31.63 11.45 -13.46
N SER A 287 31.12 10.49 -12.69
CA SER A 287 29.79 10.59 -12.07
C SER A 287 29.73 11.73 -11.04
N PRO A 288 28.58 12.42 -10.87
CA PRO A 288 28.43 13.48 -9.88
C PRO A 288 28.72 13.00 -8.46
N LYS A 289 29.60 13.73 -7.75
CA LYS A 289 29.98 13.43 -6.36
C LYS A 289 28.97 13.98 -5.35
N TYR A 290 27.68 13.63 -5.50
CA TYR A 290 26.62 14.05 -4.59
C TYR A 290 26.82 13.41 -3.21
N ARG A 291 27.10 14.23 -2.18
CA ARG A 291 27.38 13.79 -0.80
C ARG A 291 26.23 14.01 0.18
N GLY A 292 25.09 14.53 -0.29
CA GLY A 292 23.98 14.92 0.59
C GLY A 292 23.27 13.75 1.29
N MET A 293 23.62 12.50 0.99
CA MET A 293 23.05 11.28 1.59
C MET A 293 21.51 11.29 1.62
N HIS A 294 20.87 11.98 0.68
CA HIS A 294 19.42 12.21 0.64
C HIS A 294 18.84 12.81 1.95
N GLY A 295 19.64 13.52 2.74
CA GLY A 295 19.25 14.05 4.04
C GLY A 295 19.11 13.00 5.15
N LEU A 296 19.61 11.77 4.95
CA LEU A 296 19.71 10.74 6.01
C LEU A 296 20.57 11.21 7.19
N MET A 297 21.51 12.11 6.93
CA MET A 297 22.01 13.05 7.93
C MET A 297 21.39 14.40 7.63
N MET A 298 20.63 14.97 8.57
CA MET A 298 20.08 16.31 8.37
C MET A 298 21.24 17.28 8.13
N PRO A 299 21.28 17.98 6.98
CA PRO A 299 22.24 19.06 6.80
C PRO A 299 21.94 20.15 7.83
N PRO A 300 22.97 20.83 8.39
CA PRO A 300 22.76 21.98 9.24
C PRO A 300 21.92 23.02 8.49
N ARG A 301 20.79 23.44 9.07
CA ARG A 301 20.00 24.54 8.53
C ARG A 301 20.84 25.82 8.61
N GLU A 302 21.13 26.43 7.47
CA GLU A 302 21.51 27.84 7.43
C GLU A 302 20.31 28.68 7.90
N ASN A 303 20.47 29.35 9.04
CA ASN A 303 19.75 30.53 9.52
C ASN A 303 18.27 30.69 9.12
N ASP A 304 17.43 29.72 9.49
CA ASP A 304 16.04 30.03 9.83
C ASP A 304 16.10 30.60 11.26
N GLY A 305 15.87 31.90 11.44
CA GLY A 305 16.06 32.69 12.68
C GLY A 305 15.27 32.28 13.94
N SER A 306 15.00 30.99 14.15
CA SER A 306 14.55 30.39 15.40
C SER A 306 15.76 29.90 16.20
N GLY A 307 16.14 30.66 17.24
CA GLY A 307 17.27 30.37 18.11
C GLY A 307 17.11 29.07 18.91
N TYR A 308 17.58 27.95 18.35
CA TYR A 308 17.85 26.72 19.07
C TYR A 308 19.30 26.27 18.79
N HIS A 309 20.18 26.51 19.75
CA HIS A 309 21.54 25.98 19.76
C HIS A 309 21.52 24.51 20.17
N ILE A 310 22.09 23.64 19.32
CA ILE A 310 22.55 22.30 19.72
C ILE A 310 24.07 22.31 19.60
N THR A 311 24.73 22.02 20.71
CA THR A 311 26.18 21.97 20.91
C THR A 311 26.84 20.83 20.14
N THR A 312 27.86 21.15 19.36
CA THR A 312 28.82 20.24 18.70
C THR A 312 29.80 19.61 19.70
N PRO A 313 30.42 18.48 19.33
CA PRO A 313 31.85 18.29 19.59
C PRO A 313 32.66 18.04 18.30
N CYS A 314 33.65 18.91 18.13
CA CYS A 314 35.02 18.70 17.68
C CYS A 314 35.30 17.89 16.39
N THR A 315 35.52 18.63 15.31
CA THR A 315 36.49 18.34 14.25
C THR A 315 37.92 18.54 14.74
N GLY A 316 38.82 17.62 14.40
CA GLY A 316 40.26 17.86 14.42
C GLY A 316 41.06 16.58 14.23
N MET A 317 41.70 16.42 13.07
CA MET A 317 43.16 16.37 13.02
C MET A 317 43.67 16.20 11.57
N ASP A 318 44.51 17.18 11.21
CA ASP A 318 45.47 17.16 10.12
C ASP A 318 46.61 16.15 10.35
N GLU A 319 47.32 15.93 9.25
CA GLU A 319 48.42 15.01 8.99
C GLU A 319 49.71 15.18 9.85
N ASN A 320 50.46 14.07 9.90
CA ASN A 320 51.92 13.94 10.11
C ASN A 320 52.55 14.16 11.50
N ARG A 321 53.01 13.06 12.15
CA ARG A 321 54.42 12.84 12.60
C ARG A 321 54.63 11.53 13.41
N VAL A 322 55.35 10.60 12.78
CA VAL A 322 56.54 9.79 13.20
C VAL A 322 56.90 9.64 14.71
N PHE A 323 56.95 8.35 15.13
CA PHE A 323 57.80 7.62 16.11
C PHE A 323 58.18 8.23 17.50
N GLU A 324 57.83 7.53 18.59
CA GLU A 324 58.80 6.75 19.41
C GLU A 324 58.15 5.92 20.56
N LYS A 325 58.92 4.93 21.02
CA LYS A 325 58.58 3.79 21.91
C LYS A 325 58.37 4.16 23.39
N GLY A 326 57.52 3.38 24.07
CA GLY A 326 57.54 3.25 25.54
C GLY A 326 56.40 2.40 26.09
N ALA A 327 56.67 1.12 26.37
CA ALA A 327 55.71 0.14 26.87
C ALA A 327 55.33 0.38 28.35
N ILE A 328 54.04 0.43 28.68
CA ILE A 328 53.50 -0.01 29.99
C ILE A 328 52.11 -0.64 29.78
N VAL A 329 51.96 -1.82 30.37
CA VAL A 329 50.82 -2.75 30.35
C VAL A 329 49.52 -2.12 30.85
N GLN A 330 48.44 -2.21 30.05
CA GLN A 330 47.07 -2.21 30.56
C GLN A 330 46.12 -2.98 29.63
N LYS A 331 45.41 -3.93 30.24
CA LYS A 331 44.37 -4.85 29.74
C LYS A 331 43.63 -4.43 28.46
N SER A 332 43.61 -5.33 27.48
CA SER A 332 42.65 -5.37 26.39
C SER A 332 41.22 -5.60 26.92
N PRO A 333 40.21 -4.87 26.42
CA PRO A 333 38.89 -5.40 26.19
C PRO A 333 38.74 -5.63 24.68
N GLU A 334 38.73 -6.89 24.29
CA GLU A 334 38.19 -7.34 23.02
C GLU A 334 36.70 -6.96 22.94
N ASN A 335 36.31 -6.37 21.81
CA ASN A 335 35.04 -6.57 21.11
C ASN A 335 33.76 -6.74 21.95
N ASP A 336 33.30 -5.66 22.58
CA ASP A 336 31.88 -5.42 22.84
C ASP A 336 31.31 -4.52 21.73
N VAL A 337 31.18 -5.07 20.52
CA VAL A 337 30.20 -4.56 19.55
C VAL A 337 28.90 -5.25 19.91
N GLN A 338 28.18 -4.61 20.82
CA GLN A 338 26.91 -5.05 21.38
C GLN A 338 25.91 -5.38 20.25
N GLN A 339 25.62 -6.67 20.10
CA GLN A 339 24.36 -7.17 19.55
C GLN A 339 23.20 -6.51 20.32
N VAL A 340 22.53 -5.52 19.72
CA VAL A 340 21.33 -4.88 20.33
C VAL A 340 20.09 -5.01 19.45
N HIS A 341 20.16 -5.61 18.25
CA HIS A 341 19.05 -5.51 17.31
C HIS A 341 18.03 -6.66 17.22
N ASP A 342 18.20 -7.79 17.92
CA ASP A 342 17.26 -8.92 17.78
C ASP A 342 16.37 -9.25 18.99
N ASP A 343 16.67 -8.76 20.20
CA ASP A 343 15.93 -9.14 21.42
C ASP A 343 14.58 -8.41 21.63
N ILE A 344 14.26 -7.42 20.80
CA ILE A 344 13.01 -6.64 20.92
C ILE A 344 11.80 -7.34 20.27
N TYR A 345 12.03 -8.35 19.40
CA TYR A 345 11.00 -8.89 18.52
C TYR A 345 10.47 -10.29 18.87
N THR A 346 10.98 -10.96 19.89
CA THR A 346 10.44 -12.27 20.32
C THR A 346 9.43 -12.13 21.46
N VAL A 347 8.15 -11.92 21.11
CA VAL A 347 7.05 -12.32 22.00
C VAL A 347 6.75 -13.81 21.74
N ARG A 348 7.65 -14.68 22.20
CA ARG A 348 7.28 -16.07 22.51
C ARG A 348 6.86 -16.14 23.98
N PRO A 349 5.91 -17.02 24.37
CA PRO A 349 5.60 -17.24 25.77
C PRO A 349 6.89 -17.68 26.47
N TRP A 350 7.34 -16.87 27.43
CA TRP A 350 8.45 -17.23 28.30
C TRP A 350 8.13 -18.54 29.02
N GLY A 351 8.99 -19.55 28.83
CA GLY A 351 9.01 -20.76 29.65
C GLY A 351 8.86 -22.07 28.88
N SER A 352 9.88 -22.43 28.10
CA SER A 352 10.28 -23.84 28.05
C SER A 352 11.80 -23.91 28.16
N HIS A 353 12.29 -24.70 29.12
CA HIS A 353 13.70 -24.90 29.42
C HIS A 353 14.48 -25.58 28.26
N LEU A 354 13.82 -25.81 27.12
CA LEU A 354 14.31 -26.51 25.94
C LEU A 354 14.89 -25.57 24.87
N ASP A 355 14.54 -24.27 24.85
CA ASP A 355 15.01 -23.34 23.81
C ASP A 355 16.47 -22.90 24.01
N ARG A 356 17.04 -23.04 25.22
CA ARG A 356 18.48 -22.79 25.46
C ARG A 356 19.41 -23.87 24.88
N LEU A 357 18.87 -24.96 24.34
CA LEU A 357 19.65 -26.02 23.69
C LEU A 357 19.76 -25.84 22.17
N GLN A 358 19.11 -24.84 21.57
CA GLN A 358 18.90 -24.76 20.12
C GLN A 358 19.88 -23.89 19.32
N SER A 359 21.09 -23.65 19.83
CA SER A 359 22.24 -23.19 19.03
C SER A 359 23.32 -24.27 18.86
N ALA A 360 23.11 -25.47 19.41
CA ALA A 360 24.03 -26.58 19.26
C ALA A 360 23.63 -27.48 18.05
N VAL A 361 24.30 -27.23 16.92
CA VAL A 361 24.52 -28.16 15.80
C VAL A 361 23.27 -28.55 14.97
N SER A 362 23.00 -27.76 13.92
CA SER A 362 22.36 -28.29 12.70
C SER A 362 23.26 -29.38 12.11
N THR A 363 22.82 -30.64 12.09
CA THR A 363 23.53 -31.76 11.44
C THR A 363 23.38 -31.75 9.91
N LEU A 364 22.57 -30.83 9.36
CA LEU A 364 22.23 -30.71 7.94
C LEU A 364 23.07 -29.68 7.17
N GLY A 365 23.86 -28.84 7.84
CA GLY A 365 24.68 -27.76 7.24
C GLY A 365 24.28 -26.34 7.65
N GLU A 366 24.47 -25.37 6.75
CA GLU A 366 24.15 -23.93 6.87
C GLU A 366 22.73 -23.65 7.41
N ALA A 367 22.56 -22.53 8.14
CA ALA A 367 21.29 -22.07 8.69
C ALA A 367 20.26 -21.67 7.60
N ASP A 368 18.97 -21.67 7.96
CA ASP A 368 17.91 -21.14 7.10
C ASP A 368 18.19 -19.66 6.75
N GLU A 369 18.03 -19.28 5.48
CA GLU A 369 18.18 -17.88 5.06
C GLU A 369 17.00 -17.02 5.52
N ASP A 370 17.26 -15.75 5.85
CA ASP A 370 16.19 -14.81 6.19
C ASP A 370 15.25 -14.66 4.98
N PRO A 371 13.96 -15.01 5.11
CA PRO A 371 13.00 -14.90 4.03
C PRO A 371 12.64 -13.44 3.65
N GLY A 372 13.25 -12.42 4.27
CA GLY A 372 12.99 -11.02 3.97
C GLY A 372 11.55 -10.60 4.31
N LEU A 373 10.92 -11.30 5.26
CA LEU A 373 9.52 -11.12 5.66
C LEU A 373 9.28 -9.84 6.48
N ARG A 374 10.28 -9.00 6.67
CA ARG A 374 10.16 -7.82 7.56
C ARG A 374 10.78 -6.59 6.91
N LYS A 375 10.41 -6.30 5.65
CA LYS A 375 10.83 -5.07 4.98
C LYS A 375 10.14 -3.86 5.63
N PRO A 376 10.85 -2.75 5.93
CA PRO A 376 10.25 -1.55 6.51
C PRO A 376 9.07 -0.98 5.70
N GLY A 377 9.09 -1.16 4.38
CA GLY A 377 8.02 -0.75 3.47
C GLY A 377 6.77 -1.64 3.47
N ASP A 378 6.81 -2.81 4.11
CA ASP A 378 5.63 -3.69 4.22
C ASP A 378 4.66 -3.24 5.32
N TYR A 379 5.15 -2.45 6.29
CA TYR A 379 4.31 -1.96 7.37
C TYR A 379 3.48 -0.76 6.92
N LYS A 380 2.22 -0.72 7.36
CA LYS A 380 1.32 0.42 7.13
C LYS A 380 1.97 1.72 7.60
N GLN A 381 2.13 2.67 6.68
CA GLN A 381 2.66 4.01 6.98
C GLN A 381 1.51 5.01 7.11
N PRO A 382 1.54 5.92 8.11
CA PRO A 382 0.52 6.94 8.26
C PRO A 382 0.59 7.95 7.10
N GLN A 383 -0.54 8.21 6.45
CA GLN A 383 -0.63 9.19 5.37
C GLN A 383 -0.66 10.63 5.94
N VAL A 384 0.28 11.49 5.52
CA VAL A 384 0.36 12.89 5.96
C VAL A 384 0.04 13.84 4.81
N PHE A 385 -1.12 14.49 4.87
CA PHE A 385 -1.56 15.47 3.88
C PHE A 385 -1.18 16.90 4.29
N ARG A 386 -0.74 17.73 3.33
CA ARG A 386 -0.37 19.15 3.55
C ARG A 386 -0.92 20.06 2.43
N GLY A 387 -1.09 21.35 2.74
CA GLY A 387 -1.46 22.38 1.76
C GLY A 387 -2.86 22.18 1.17
N ARG A 388 -2.96 22.32 -0.17
CA ARG A 388 -4.24 22.23 -0.90
C ARG A 388 -4.95 20.88 -0.73
N MET A 389 -4.20 19.78 -0.68
CA MET A 389 -4.76 18.44 -0.48
C MET A 389 -5.44 18.29 0.90
N LEU A 390 -4.89 18.93 1.94
CA LEU A 390 -5.49 18.92 3.27
C LEU A 390 -6.82 19.69 3.30
N LEU A 391 -6.89 20.85 2.64
CA LEU A 391 -8.13 21.62 2.52
C LEU A 391 -9.18 20.88 1.68
N TRP A 392 -8.74 20.20 0.62
CA TRP A 392 -9.60 19.34 -0.18
C TRP A 392 -10.18 18.18 0.64
N LEU A 393 -9.35 17.51 1.43
CA LEU A 393 -9.79 16.43 2.31
C LEU A 393 -10.73 16.93 3.41
N ALA A 394 -10.51 18.15 3.92
CA ALA A 394 -11.41 18.81 4.88
C ALA A 394 -12.76 19.18 4.25
N TYR A 395 -12.79 19.56 2.98
CA TYR A 395 -14.04 19.78 2.26
C TYR A 395 -14.81 18.46 2.08
N GLN A 396 -14.13 17.40 1.67
CA GLN A 396 -14.74 16.08 1.49
C GLN A 396 -15.24 15.47 2.80
N SER A 397 -14.53 15.67 3.92
CA SER A 397 -14.93 15.14 5.22
C SER A 397 -16.27 15.72 5.71
N ILE A 398 -16.65 16.93 5.26
CA ILE A 398 -17.98 17.50 5.60
C ILE A 398 -19.11 16.63 5.04
N GLY A 399 -18.95 16.14 3.82
CA GLY A 399 -19.96 15.34 3.12
C GLY A 399 -20.16 13.94 3.67
N VAL A 400 -19.11 13.38 4.29
CA VAL A 400 -19.11 11.98 4.72
C VAL A 400 -19.32 11.88 6.22
N ILE A 401 -18.61 12.67 7.02
CA ILE A 401 -18.59 12.46 8.48
C ILE A 401 -19.77 13.13 9.18
N TYR A 402 -20.18 14.32 8.74
CA TYR A 402 -21.16 15.12 9.48
C TYR A 402 -22.60 14.88 9.05
N GLY A 403 -22.87 13.86 8.24
CA GLY A 403 -24.23 13.51 7.86
C GLY A 403 -25.07 13.14 9.08
N ASP A 404 -24.59 12.21 9.91
CA ASP A 404 -25.33 11.70 11.07
C ASP A 404 -25.61 12.81 12.11
N ILE A 405 -24.54 13.35 12.72
CA ILE A 405 -24.62 14.45 13.70
C ILE A 405 -25.29 15.72 13.13
N GLY A 406 -25.19 15.93 11.81
CA GLY A 406 -25.80 17.06 11.12
C GLY A 406 -27.30 16.92 10.93
N THR A 407 -27.85 15.71 10.96
CA THR A 407 -29.30 15.45 10.86
C THR A 407 -30.02 15.45 12.20
N SER A 408 -29.29 15.35 13.32
CA SER A 408 -29.84 15.41 14.68
C SER A 408 -30.80 16.57 14.98
N PRO A 409 -30.61 17.80 14.46
CA PRO A 409 -31.56 18.91 14.68
C PRO A 409 -33.01 18.61 14.24
N LEU A 410 -33.24 17.58 13.41
CA LEU A 410 -34.59 17.14 13.05
C LEU A 410 -35.39 16.64 14.26
N TYR A 411 -34.74 15.97 15.21
CA TYR A 411 -35.45 15.19 16.25
C TYR A 411 -35.03 15.45 17.69
N VAL A 412 -33.91 16.15 17.98
CA VAL A 412 -33.45 16.35 19.38
C VAL A 412 -34.52 16.95 20.28
N TYR A 413 -35.11 18.10 19.93
CA TYR A 413 -36.13 18.73 20.78
C TYR A 413 -37.38 17.87 20.96
N SER A 414 -37.84 17.23 19.88
CA SER A 414 -39.00 16.30 19.93
C SER A 414 -38.74 15.04 20.76
N SER A 415 -37.47 14.67 20.95
CA SER A 415 -37.04 13.53 21.75
C SER A 415 -36.70 13.90 23.19
N THR A 416 -36.43 15.18 23.47
CA THR A 416 -36.15 15.70 24.81
C THR A 416 -37.43 16.07 25.55
N PHE A 417 -38.38 16.69 24.87
CA PHE A 417 -39.64 17.14 25.47
C PHE A 417 -40.80 16.22 25.07
N SER A 418 -41.61 15.82 26.04
CA SER A 418 -42.87 15.10 25.80
C SER A 418 -44.04 16.06 25.56
N GLU A 419 -43.97 17.27 26.12
CA GLU A 419 -44.99 18.31 26.08
C GLU A 419 -44.36 19.67 25.75
N ALA A 420 -45.18 20.66 25.42
CA ALA A 420 -44.72 22.01 25.07
C ALA A 420 -43.88 22.63 26.21
N PRO A 421 -42.60 22.98 25.96
CA PRO A 421 -41.69 23.40 27.03
C PRO A 421 -41.93 24.83 27.48
N SER A 422 -41.71 25.11 28.77
CA SER A 422 -41.58 26.48 29.25
C SER A 422 -40.31 27.13 28.70
N ARG A 423 -40.31 28.46 28.52
CA ARG A 423 -39.11 29.19 28.05
C ARG A 423 -37.88 28.93 28.94
N GLN A 424 -38.08 28.79 30.25
CA GLN A 424 -36.98 28.52 31.17
C GLN A 424 -36.40 27.11 30.98
N ASP A 425 -37.26 26.12 30.73
CA ASP A 425 -36.85 24.73 30.46
C ASP A 425 -36.13 24.61 29.13
N LEU A 426 -36.65 25.30 28.11
CA LEU A 426 -36.04 25.38 26.79
C LEU A 426 -34.62 25.95 26.85
N ILE A 427 -34.40 27.02 27.61
CA ILE A 427 -33.06 27.62 27.79
C ILE A 427 -32.13 26.70 28.57
N GLY A 428 -32.64 26.00 29.59
CA GLY A 428 -31.88 24.98 30.34
C GLY A 428 -31.41 23.84 29.44
N VAL A 429 -32.31 23.27 28.65
CA VAL A 429 -32.02 22.20 27.67
C VAL A 429 -31.09 22.70 26.56
N LEU A 430 -31.30 23.90 26.03
CA LEU A 430 -30.40 24.51 25.05
C LEU A 430 -28.98 24.64 25.62
N SER A 431 -28.84 25.06 26.87
CA SER A 431 -27.54 25.14 27.56
C SER A 431 -26.86 23.76 27.63
N ILE A 432 -27.62 22.70 27.97
CA ILE A 432 -27.12 21.32 27.95
C ILE A 432 -26.63 20.93 26.55
N ILE A 433 -27.40 21.22 25.49
CA ILE A 433 -27.04 20.89 24.10
C ILE A 433 -25.73 21.59 23.69
N ILE A 434 -25.62 22.91 23.92
CA ILE A 434 -24.43 23.72 23.58
C ILE A 434 -23.19 23.13 24.26
N TRP A 435 -23.25 22.91 25.57
CA TRP A 435 -22.12 22.41 26.33
C TRP A 435 -21.80 20.95 26.03
N SER A 436 -22.77 20.17 25.56
CA SER A 436 -22.53 18.79 25.10
C SER A 436 -21.80 18.77 23.75
N LEU A 437 -22.20 19.59 22.78
CA LEU A 437 -21.47 19.74 21.52
C LEU A 437 -20.03 20.24 21.75
N PHE A 438 -19.85 21.14 22.72
CA PHE A 438 -18.51 21.61 23.07
C PHE A 438 -17.69 20.55 23.81
N MET A 439 -18.17 20.01 24.92
CA MET A 439 -17.40 19.08 25.76
C MET A 439 -17.26 17.69 25.15
N MET A 440 -18.36 17.09 24.66
CA MET A 440 -18.36 15.73 24.13
C MET A 440 -17.72 15.70 22.74
N VAL A 441 -18.20 16.53 21.80
CA VAL A 441 -17.71 16.44 20.42
C VAL A 441 -16.37 17.16 20.27
N THR A 442 -16.30 18.43 20.67
CA THR A 442 -15.13 19.26 20.37
C THR A 442 -13.94 18.91 21.27
N VAL A 443 -14.11 18.95 22.59
CA VAL A 443 -13.01 18.70 23.54
C VAL A 443 -12.64 17.23 23.60
N LYS A 444 -13.60 16.34 23.90
CA LYS A 444 -13.35 14.90 24.04
C LYS A 444 -12.97 14.27 22.69
N TYR A 445 -13.82 14.35 21.67
CA TYR A 445 -13.52 13.64 20.42
C TYR A 445 -12.46 14.36 19.56
N VAL A 446 -12.74 15.56 19.09
CA VAL A 446 -11.95 16.25 18.06
C VAL A 446 -10.53 16.62 18.53
N LEU A 447 -10.35 17.01 19.79
CA LEU A 447 -9.04 17.41 20.34
C LEU A 447 -8.24 16.26 20.96
N VAL A 448 -8.91 15.31 21.63
CA VAL A 448 -8.27 14.24 22.41
C VAL A 448 -8.35 12.87 21.72
N ILE A 449 -9.55 12.30 21.55
CA ILE A 449 -9.72 10.91 21.06
C ILE A 449 -9.17 10.73 19.64
N LEU A 450 -9.31 11.72 18.74
CA LEU A 450 -8.77 11.61 17.38
C LEU A 450 -7.22 11.47 17.33
N ARG A 451 -6.51 11.64 18.45
CA ARG A 451 -5.06 11.36 18.54
C ARG A 451 -4.73 9.89 18.81
N ALA A 452 -5.73 9.07 19.12
CA ALA A 452 -5.58 7.65 19.45
C ALA A 452 -5.79 6.78 18.21
N ASP A 453 -5.13 7.12 17.11
CA ASP A 453 -5.17 6.37 15.85
C ASP A 453 -4.10 5.26 15.81
N ASN A 454 -4.40 4.18 15.09
CA ASN A 454 -3.50 3.04 14.87
C ASN A 454 -3.00 3.04 13.42
N ASP A 455 -1.86 3.69 13.19
CA ASP A 455 -1.30 3.90 11.84
C ASP A 455 -2.35 4.47 10.85
N GLY A 456 -3.10 5.47 11.29
CA GLY A 456 -4.14 6.13 10.50
C GLY A 456 -5.56 5.56 10.64
N GLU A 457 -5.78 4.40 11.26
CA GLU A 457 -7.14 3.87 11.51
C GLU A 457 -7.69 4.33 12.87
N GLY A 458 -8.97 4.70 12.94
CA GLY A 458 -9.63 5.11 14.18
C GLY A 458 -10.77 4.17 14.62
N GLY A 459 -11.41 4.47 15.74
CA GLY A 459 -12.47 3.65 16.36
C GLY A 459 -11.99 2.83 17.56
N THR A 460 -12.93 2.44 18.43
CA THR A 460 -12.63 1.74 19.70
C THR A 460 -11.82 0.46 19.50
N PHE A 461 -12.11 -0.28 18.43
CA PHE A 461 -11.40 -1.52 18.08
C PHE A 461 -10.00 -1.26 17.52
N SER A 462 -9.82 -0.15 16.80
CA SER A 462 -8.51 0.34 16.41
C SER A 462 -7.68 0.70 17.64
N THR A 463 -8.26 1.37 18.64
CA THR A 463 -7.60 1.64 19.93
C THR A 463 -7.26 0.35 20.69
N TYR A 464 -8.13 -0.68 20.62
CA TYR A 464 -7.83 -2.00 21.18
C TYR A 464 -6.63 -2.65 20.50
N SER A 465 -6.59 -2.58 19.16
CA SER A 465 -5.47 -3.05 18.35
C SER A 465 -4.18 -2.31 18.69
N LEU A 466 -4.24 -0.98 18.82
CA LEU A 466 -3.13 -0.13 19.24
C LEU A 466 -2.60 -0.55 20.62
N LEU A 467 -3.46 -0.68 21.63
CA LEU A 467 -3.07 -1.14 22.96
C LEU A 467 -2.43 -2.53 22.91
N SER A 468 -2.92 -3.43 22.05
CA SER A 468 -2.33 -4.76 21.87
C SER A 468 -0.93 -4.75 21.24
N ARG A 469 -0.55 -3.69 20.50
CA ARG A 469 0.80 -3.52 19.95
C ARG A 469 1.80 -3.04 21.01
N TYR A 470 1.30 -2.26 21.96
CA TYR A 470 2.12 -1.70 23.04
C TYR A 470 2.11 -2.56 24.30
N MET A 471 1.13 -3.46 24.49
CA MET A 471 0.94 -4.30 25.67
C MET A 471 0.65 -5.76 25.31
N ASN A 472 1.10 -6.70 26.15
CA ASN A 472 0.83 -8.13 25.93
C ASN A 472 -0.56 -8.56 26.45
N ILE A 473 -1.61 -8.10 25.76
CA ILE A 473 -3.03 -8.32 26.16
C ILE A 473 -3.81 -9.26 25.23
N THR A 474 -3.30 -9.59 24.05
CA THR A 474 -3.99 -10.46 23.07
C THR A 474 -3.07 -11.50 22.45
N ASN A 475 -3.58 -12.71 22.26
CA ASN A 475 -2.95 -13.69 21.37
C ASN A 475 -3.31 -13.31 19.93
N ARG A 476 -2.31 -13.13 19.06
CA ARG A 476 -2.52 -12.79 17.64
C ARG A 476 -2.49 -14.03 16.77
N ASP A 477 -3.02 -13.90 15.56
CA ASP A 477 -2.81 -14.94 14.55
C ASP A 477 -1.31 -15.05 14.29
N PRO A 478 -0.69 -16.23 14.49
CA PRO A 478 0.71 -16.44 14.11
C PRO A 478 1.00 -16.15 12.63
N ARG A 479 -0.02 -16.12 11.76
CA ARG A 479 0.09 -15.82 10.33
C ARG A 479 0.19 -14.32 10.02
N GLU A 480 -0.31 -13.46 10.92
CA GLU A 480 -0.33 -11.99 10.74
C GLU A 480 0.67 -11.27 11.65
N ALA A 481 1.32 -12.01 12.57
CA ALA A 481 2.31 -11.46 13.48
C ALA A 481 3.48 -10.77 12.74
N SER A 482 3.85 -11.27 11.55
CA SER A 482 4.90 -10.71 10.70
C SER A 482 4.48 -9.45 9.92
N LEU A 483 3.18 -9.17 9.80
CA LEU A 483 2.63 -7.99 9.11
C LEU A 483 2.49 -6.77 10.03
N VAL A 484 2.54 -6.98 11.34
CA VAL A 484 2.29 -5.91 12.33
C VAL A 484 3.57 -5.58 13.10
N GLN A 485 4.04 -4.35 12.95
CA GLN A 485 5.18 -3.87 13.72
C GLN A 485 4.83 -3.75 15.21
N MET A 486 5.56 -4.46 16.06
CA MET A 486 5.47 -4.29 17.51
C MET A 486 6.22 -3.02 17.91
N LYS A 487 5.51 -2.07 18.53
CA LYS A 487 6.04 -0.75 18.94
C LYS A 487 6.13 -0.63 20.48
N ARG A 488 6.45 -1.72 21.18
CA ARG A 488 6.50 -1.74 22.65
C ARG A 488 7.67 -0.87 23.15
N HIS A 489 7.37 0.14 23.97
CA HIS A 489 8.38 0.88 24.73
C HIS A 489 9.08 -0.03 25.75
N LEU A 490 10.40 0.19 25.90
CA LEU A 490 11.20 -0.46 26.93
C LEU A 490 10.63 -0.15 28.32
N THR A 491 10.67 -1.13 29.22
CA THR A 491 10.06 -1.02 30.56
C THR A 491 10.61 0.18 31.32
N ASP A 492 11.90 0.49 31.18
CA ASP A 492 12.57 1.57 31.90
C ASP A 492 12.20 2.99 31.41
N GLU A 493 11.60 3.12 30.22
CA GLU A 493 11.09 4.38 29.69
C GLU A 493 9.75 4.81 30.29
N LEU A 494 9.05 3.91 31.01
CA LEU A 494 7.79 4.22 31.68
C LEU A 494 8.00 4.65 33.13
N GLU A 495 7.21 5.61 33.60
CA GLU A 495 7.13 6.00 35.01
C GLU A 495 6.80 4.80 35.92
N ARG A 496 7.29 4.80 37.17
CA ARG A 496 7.13 3.69 38.12
C ARG A 496 5.68 3.24 38.31
N THR A 497 4.75 4.20 38.38
CA THR A 497 3.31 3.96 38.52
C THR A 497 2.73 3.31 37.27
N SER A 498 3.04 3.85 36.08
CA SER A 498 2.65 3.27 34.79
C SER A 498 3.18 1.85 34.62
N ARG A 499 4.41 1.55 35.07
CA ARG A 499 4.95 0.19 35.09
C ARG A 499 4.12 -0.76 35.94
N HIS A 500 3.70 -0.34 37.13
CA HIS A 500 2.87 -1.17 38.02
C HIS A 500 1.50 -1.45 37.39
N VAL A 501 0.83 -0.43 36.85
CA VAL A 501 -0.47 -0.58 36.17
C VAL A 501 -0.35 -1.51 34.96
N ARG A 502 0.69 -1.31 34.14
CA ARG A 502 0.97 -2.18 33.00
C ARG A 502 1.17 -3.63 33.42
N HIS A 503 1.99 -3.86 34.44
CA HIS A 503 2.25 -5.22 34.94
C HIS A 503 0.98 -5.88 35.48
N ARG A 504 0.12 -5.14 36.19
CA ARG A 504 -1.20 -5.64 36.64
C ARG A 504 -2.12 -6.01 35.48
N LEU A 505 -2.18 -5.19 34.43
CA LEU A 505 -2.97 -5.47 33.23
C LEU A 505 -2.42 -6.66 32.42
N GLU A 506 -1.09 -6.77 32.28
CA GLU A 506 -0.43 -7.86 31.56
C GLU A 506 -0.41 -9.20 32.33
N SER A 507 -0.47 -9.18 33.66
CA SER A 507 -0.54 -10.39 34.49
C SER A 507 -1.97 -10.89 34.72
N SER A 508 -2.97 -10.00 34.75
CA SER A 508 -4.35 -10.37 35.02
C SER A 508 -5.06 -10.91 33.77
N SER A 509 -5.44 -12.19 33.81
CA SER A 509 -6.27 -12.80 32.76
C SER A 509 -7.66 -12.17 32.68
N ILE A 510 -8.19 -11.68 33.81
CA ILE A 510 -9.49 -10.99 33.88
C ILE A 510 -9.41 -9.65 33.15
N ALA A 511 -8.37 -8.85 33.39
CA ALA A 511 -8.21 -7.56 32.72
C ALA A 511 -8.08 -7.71 31.20
N LYS A 512 -7.31 -8.70 30.73
CA LYS A 512 -7.19 -9.01 29.30
C LYS A 512 -8.54 -9.40 28.69
N ARG A 513 -9.31 -10.25 29.38
CA ARG A 513 -10.66 -10.64 28.94
C ARG A 513 -11.61 -9.47 28.91
N LEU A 514 -11.56 -8.58 29.92
CA LEU A 514 -12.41 -7.40 29.98
C LEU A 514 -12.12 -6.43 28.84
N LEU A 515 -10.85 -6.12 28.57
CA LEU A 515 -10.46 -5.27 27.43
C LEU A 515 -10.87 -5.88 26.08
N LYS A 516 -10.74 -7.21 25.95
CA LYS A 516 -11.20 -7.95 24.77
C LYS A 516 -12.70 -7.85 24.58
N VAL A 517 -13.47 -8.07 25.63
CA VAL A 517 -14.94 -7.98 25.59
C VAL A 517 -15.39 -6.55 25.32
N MET A 518 -14.76 -5.55 25.94
CA MET A 518 -15.04 -4.13 25.65
C MET A 518 -14.83 -3.78 24.17
N GLY A 519 -13.68 -4.17 23.59
CA GLY A 519 -13.38 -3.90 22.18
C GLY A 519 -14.39 -4.56 21.24
N VAL A 520 -14.77 -5.82 21.50
CA VAL A 520 -15.78 -6.52 20.70
C VAL A 520 -17.17 -5.90 20.86
N LEU A 521 -17.60 -5.63 22.10
CA LEU A 521 -18.89 -5.00 22.38
C LEU A 521 -19.00 -3.65 21.69
N ALA A 522 -17.95 -2.81 21.77
CA ALA A 522 -17.93 -1.51 21.10
C ALA A 522 -18.20 -1.63 19.60
N VAL A 523 -17.51 -2.55 18.89
CA VAL A 523 -17.76 -2.74 17.45
C VAL A 523 -19.18 -3.22 17.20
N THR A 524 -19.65 -4.23 17.94
CA THR A 524 -20.99 -4.79 17.70
C THR A 524 -22.11 -3.82 18.04
N MET A 525 -21.88 -2.89 18.97
CA MET A 525 -22.79 -1.80 19.30
C MET A 525 -22.85 -0.78 18.16
N VAL A 526 -21.72 -0.41 17.56
CA VAL A 526 -21.70 0.45 16.36
C VAL A 526 -22.34 -0.27 15.15
N LEU A 527 -22.12 -1.57 14.98
CA LEU A 527 -22.78 -2.36 13.92
C LEU A 527 -24.31 -2.43 14.12
N ALA A 528 -24.78 -2.57 15.36
CA ALA A 528 -26.20 -2.54 15.68
C ALA A 528 -26.80 -1.14 15.43
N ASP A 529 -26.05 -0.09 15.73
CA ASP A 529 -26.43 1.30 15.46
C ASP A 529 -26.49 1.60 13.95
N GLY A 530 -25.56 1.05 13.17
CA GLY A 530 -25.55 1.16 11.71
C GLY A 530 -26.78 0.57 11.02
N LEU A 531 -27.58 -0.22 11.73
CA LEU A 531 -28.89 -0.67 11.27
C LEU A 531 -30.01 0.35 11.53
N LEU A 532 -29.92 1.09 12.65
CA LEU A 532 -30.90 2.09 13.07
C LEU A 532 -30.74 3.43 12.38
N THR A 533 -29.50 3.92 12.20
CA THR A 533 -29.24 5.26 11.70
C THR A 533 -29.90 5.52 10.34
N PRO A 534 -29.79 4.63 9.33
CA PRO A 534 -30.49 4.86 8.06
C PRO A 534 -32.02 4.89 8.20
N ALA A 535 -32.59 4.05 9.08
CA ALA A 535 -34.02 4.05 9.34
C ALA A 535 -34.46 5.36 10.00
N GLN A 536 -33.73 5.82 11.03
CA GLN A 536 -34.07 7.02 11.78
C GLN A 536 -33.90 8.30 10.95
N SER A 537 -32.77 8.45 10.24
CA SER A 537 -32.50 9.64 9.44
C SER A 537 -33.49 9.77 8.27
N VAL A 538 -33.76 8.70 7.52
CA VAL A 538 -34.68 8.75 6.37
C VAL A 538 -36.12 8.90 6.83
N LEU A 539 -36.57 8.18 7.87
CA LEU A 539 -37.91 8.35 8.42
C LEU A 539 -38.12 9.77 8.95
N GLY A 540 -37.15 10.34 9.68
CA GLY A 540 -37.23 11.70 10.21
C GLY A 540 -37.27 12.78 9.12
N ALA A 541 -36.58 12.58 8.01
CA ALA A 541 -36.68 13.51 6.88
C ALA A 541 -38.04 13.41 6.15
N VAL A 542 -38.55 12.19 5.93
CA VAL A 542 -39.82 11.94 5.21
C VAL A 542 -41.04 12.35 6.05
N GLN A 543 -40.99 12.26 7.38
CA GLN A 543 -42.05 12.77 8.26
C GLN A 543 -42.31 14.28 8.10
N GLY A 544 -41.36 15.05 7.57
CA GLY A 544 -41.60 16.45 7.20
C GLY A 544 -42.75 16.65 6.20
N ILE A 545 -43.14 15.60 5.46
CA ILE A 545 -44.32 15.63 4.58
C ILE A 545 -45.61 15.87 5.38
N GLU A 546 -45.72 15.38 6.63
CA GLU A 546 -46.90 15.61 7.49
C GLU A 546 -47.11 17.09 7.80
N VAL A 547 -46.03 17.87 7.87
CA VAL A 547 -46.09 19.34 8.09
C VAL A 547 -46.65 20.05 6.87
N VAL A 548 -46.38 19.55 5.67
CA VAL A 548 -46.87 20.10 4.40
C VAL A 548 -48.29 19.60 4.07
N SER A 549 -48.57 18.33 4.36
CA SER A 549 -49.85 17.67 4.09
C SER A 549 -50.30 16.83 5.30
N PRO A 550 -51.10 17.40 6.21
CA PRO A 550 -51.51 16.73 7.44
C PRO A 550 -52.40 15.50 7.24
N ASN A 551 -52.98 15.31 6.05
CA ASN A 551 -53.92 14.23 5.74
C ASN A 551 -53.24 12.97 5.16
N ILE A 552 -51.91 12.94 5.05
CA ILE A 552 -51.20 11.79 4.49
C ILE A 552 -51.25 10.59 5.44
N SER A 553 -51.42 9.37 4.91
CA SER A 553 -51.46 8.18 5.76
C SER A 553 -50.05 7.79 6.21
N LYS A 554 -49.91 7.34 7.47
CA LYS A 554 -48.65 6.82 8.02
C LYS A 554 -48.04 5.70 7.16
N GLY A 555 -48.88 4.84 6.58
CA GLY A 555 -48.43 3.79 5.67
C GLY A 555 -47.76 4.33 4.40
N THR A 556 -48.19 5.49 3.90
CA THR A 556 -47.54 6.14 2.73
C THR A 556 -46.16 6.66 3.11
N ILE A 557 -46.00 7.26 4.29
CA ILE A 557 -44.70 7.75 4.80
C ILE A 557 -43.71 6.58 4.90
N ILE A 558 -44.12 5.49 5.55
CA ILE A 558 -43.28 4.29 5.69
C ILE A 558 -42.94 3.71 4.32
N GLY A 559 -43.91 3.61 3.40
CA GLY A 559 -43.66 3.10 2.05
C GLY A 559 -42.68 3.96 1.24
N VAL A 560 -42.73 5.30 1.41
CA VAL A 560 -41.75 6.21 0.79
C VAL A 560 -40.38 6.05 1.43
N THR A 561 -40.30 5.95 2.77
CA THR A 561 -39.06 5.67 3.49
C THR A 561 -38.42 4.36 3.02
N ASP A 562 -39.18 3.27 2.96
CA ASP A 562 -38.68 1.96 2.51
C ASP A 562 -38.22 2.00 1.04
N ALA A 563 -38.94 2.72 0.16
CA ALA A 563 -38.52 2.88 -1.23
C ALA A 563 -37.18 3.63 -1.35
N ILE A 564 -36.98 4.70 -0.56
CA ILE A 564 -35.71 5.43 -0.52
C ILE A 564 -34.60 4.52 -0.01
N LEU A 565 -34.85 3.72 1.04
CA LEU A 565 -33.88 2.77 1.59
C LEU A 565 -33.50 1.68 0.57
N VAL A 566 -34.45 1.13 -0.18
CA VAL A 566 -34.15 0.14 -1.24
C VAL A 566 -33.22 0.75 -2.29
N VAL A 567 -33.53 1.96 -2.78
CA VAL A 567 -32.69 2.66 -3.77
C VAL A 567 -31.29 2.93 -3.20
N LEU A 568 -31.22 3.35 -1.94
CA LEU A 568 -29.97 3.60 -1.21
C LEU A 568 -29.05 2.36 -1.25
N PHE A 569 -29.59 1.19 -0.89
CA PHE A 569 -28.83 -0.06 -0.80
C PHE A 569 -28.53 -0.70 -2.17
N LEU A 570 -29.36 -0.46 -3.19
CA LEU A 570 -29.10 -0.91 -4.57
C LEU A 570 -27.97 -0.14 -5.27
N ILE A 571 -27.73 1.12 -4.88
CA ILE A 571 -26.68 1.97 -5.46
C ILE A 571 -25.29 1.65 -4.89
N GLN A 572 -25.21 0.94 -3.75
CA GLN A 572 -23.94 0.64 -3.05
C GLN A 572 -22.83 -0.02 -3.90
N PRO A 573 -23.12 -0.99 -4.81
CA PRO A 573 -22.10 -1.63 -5.63
C PRO A 573 -21.33 -0.66 -6.55
N LEU A 574 -21.88 0.52 -6.84
CA LEU A 574 -21.27 1.50 -7.75
C LEU A 574 -20.05 2.23 -7.14
N GLY A 575 -19.81 2.06 -5.83
CA GLY A 575 -18.63 2.56 -5.14
C GLY A 575 -18.69 4.03 -4.72
N ILE A 576 -18.06 4.33 -3.58
CA ILE A 576 -18.08 5.64 -2.90
C ILE A 576 -17.36 6.72 -3.72
N THR A 577 -16.35 6.35 -4.52
CA THR A 577 -15.51 7.31 -5.27
C THR A 577 -16.31 8.16 -6.26
N LYS A 578 -17.38 7.60 -6.85
CA LYS A 578 -18.27 8.33 -7.78
C LYS A 578 -19.34 9.14 -7.05
N LEU A 579 -19.73 8.73 -5.85
CA LEU A 579 -20.82 9.30 -5.05
C LEU A 579 -20.36 10.47 -4.16
N THR A 580 -19.13 10.42 -3.64
CA THR A 580 -18.57 11.43 -2.72
C THR A 580 -18.42 12.83 -3.31
N PHE A 581 -18.23 12.95 -4.63
CA PHE A 581 -18.25 14.26 -5.31
C PHE A 581 -19.61 14.96 -5.21
N ALA A 582 -20.72 14.20 -5.13
CA ALA A 582 -22.07 14.76 -5.00
C ALA A 582 -22.48 14.99 -3.53
N PHE A 583 -21.89 14.24 -2.59
CA PHE A 583 -22.33 14.23 -1.18
C PHE A 583 -21.85 15.45 -0.37
N ALA A 584 -20.60 15.90 -0.57
CA ALA A 584 -20.09 17.09 0.12
C ALA A 584 -20.94 18.35 -0.10
N PRO A 585 -21.33 18.70 -1.35
CA PRO A 585 -22.27 19.80 -1.59
C PRO A 585 -23.59 19.67 -0.83
N ILE A 586 -24.19 18.47 -0.79
CA ILE A 586 -25.49 18.25 -0.15
C ILE A 586 -25.44 18.56 1.35
N VAL A 587 -24.44 18.03 2.07
CA VAL A 587 -24.32 18.25 3.53
C VAL A 587 -23.93 19.69 3.83
N ILE A 588 -23.07 20.30 3.01
CA ILE A 588 -22.73 21.73 3.14
C ILE A 588 -23.97 22.59 3.00
N ILE A 589 -24.78 22.35 1.96
CA ILE A 589 -26.03 23.07 1.75
C ILE A 589 -26.97 22.83 2.93
N TRP A 590 -27.16 21.59 3.37
CA TRP A 590 -28.01 21.26 4.53
C TRP A 590 -27.61 21.99 5.81
N LEU A 591 -26.33 21.97 6.18
CA LEU A 591 -25.82 22.67 7.37
C LEU A 591 -25.93 24.19 7.21
N GLY A 592 -25.67 24.71 6.00
CA GLY A 592 -25.88 26.11 5.67
C GLY A 592 -27.35 26.55 5.78
N PHE A 593 -28.29 25.71 5.35
CA PHE A 593 -29.74 25.94 5.51
C PHE A 593 -30.13 26.01 6.99
N ASN A 594 -29.65 25.06 7.79
CA ASN A 594 -29.86 25.07 9.25
C ASN A 594 -29.32 26.34 9.90
N ALA A 595 -28.10 26.75 9.54
CA ALA A 595 -27.49 27.98 10.05
C ALA A 595 -28.29 29.23 9.63
N ALA A 596 -28.72 29.31 8.36
CA ALA A 596 -29.50 30.42 7.84
C ALA A 596 -30.88 30.53 8.50
N PHE A 597 -31.56 29.40 8.69
CA PHE A 597 -32.83 29.34 9.42
C PHE A 597 -32.63 29.78 10.86
N GLY A 598 -31.53 29.33 11.47
CA GLY A 598 -31.22 29.71 12.83
C GLY A 598 -30.96 31.20 13.01
N ILE A 599 -30.19 31.81 12.10
CA ILE A 599 -29.96 33.27 12.08
C ILE A 599 -31.28 34.03 11.87
N TYR A 600 -32.13 33.58 10.94
CA TYR A 600 -33.44 34.20 10.70
C TYR A 600 -34.32 34.17 11.96
N ASN A 601 -34.40 33.01 12.63
CA ASN A 601 -35.24 32.85 13.81
C ASN A 601 -34.72 33.65 15.01
N LEU A 602 -33.41 33.71 15.19
CA LEU A 602 -32.77 34.56 16.18
C LEU A 602 -33.06 36.05 15.96
N ALA A 603 -33.00 36.51 14.71
CA ALA A 603 -33.25 37.91 14.37
C ALA A 603 -34.74 38.30 14.52
N LYS A 604 -35.66 37.36 14.29
CA LYS A 604 -37.10 37.64 14.23
C LYS A 604 -37.87 37.37 15.52
N TYR A 605 -37.52 36.31 16.27
CA TYR A 605 -38.35 35.83 17.39
C TYR A 605 -37.75 36.15 18.77
N ASP A 606 -36.66 35.51 19.17
CA ASP A 606 -36.08 35.70 20.51
C ASP A 606 -34.55 35.57 20.52
N ALA A 607 -33.84 36.70 20.48
CA ALA A 607 -32.39 36.73 20.65
C ALA A 607 -31.95 36.52 22.12
N GLY A 608 -32.88 36.61 23.09
CA GLY A 608 -32.60 36.42 24.50
C GLY A 608 -32.17 34.99 24.86
N VAL A 609 -32.33 34.02 23.95
CA VAL A 609 -31.87 32.63 24.14
C VAL A 609 -30.34 32.50 24.21
N PHE A 610 -29.57 33.51 23.79
CA PHE A 610 -28.10 33.54 23.92
C PHE A 610 -27.60 33.39 25.36
N ILE A 611 -28.44 33.65 26.37
CA ILE A 611 -28.08 33.40 27.77
C ILE A 611 -27.76 31.92 28.05
N ALA A 612 -28.22 30.99 27.20
CA ALA A 612 -27.95 29.55 27.30
C ALA A 612 -26.45 29.20 27.18
N PHE A 613 -25.60 30.08 26.64
CA PHE A 613 -24.15 29.89 26.66
C PHE A 613 -23.57 29.83 28.08
N ASN A 614 -24.26 30.40 29.07
CA ASN A 614 -23.88 30.25 30.47
C ASN A 614 -24.27 28.83 30.97
N PRO A 615 -23.30 27.97 31.35
CA PRO A 615 -23.58 26.60 31.80
C PRO A 615 -24.40 26.56 33.11
N GLY A 616 -24.48 27.68 33.84
CA GLY A 616 -25.34 27.80 35.03
C GLY A 616 -26.81 27.50 34.74
N TYR A 617 -27.31 27.75 33.53
CA TYR A 617 -28.68 27.40 33.14
C TYR A 617 -28.90 25.90 33.03
N ALA A 618 -27.90 25.13 32.58
CA ALA A 618 -27.96 23.67 32.59
C ALA A 618 -28.02 23.12 34.02
N PHE A 619 -27.15 23.62 34.93
CA PHE A 619 -27.14 23.18 36.32
C PHE A 619 -28.42 23.55 37.08
N THR A 620 -28.91 24.77 36.91
CA THR A 620 -30.18 25.21 37.54
C THR A 620 -31.37 24.43 36.99
N PHE A 621 -31.39 24.11 35.70
CA PHE A 621 -32.40 23.24 35.11
C PHE A 621 -32.39 21.84 35.74
N LEU A 622 -31.23 21.20 35.80
CA LEU A 622 -31.08 19.86 36.39
C LEU A 622 -31.40 19.87 37.90
N ALA A 623 -30.97 20.89 38.63
CA ALA A 623 -31.24 21.01 40.07
C ALA A 623 -32.75 21.22 40.36
N ARG A 624 -33.47 21.93 39.48
CA ARG A 624 -34.91 22.19 39.63
C ARG A 624 -35.76 20.97 39.30
N HIS A 625 -35.42 20.24 38.24
CA HIS A 625 -36.21 19.09 37.76
C HIS A 625 -35.76 17.74 38.35
N GLY A 626 -34.59 17.68 38.98
CA GLY A 626 -34.09 16.47 39.66
C GLY A 626 -34.04 15.25 38.75
N GLU A 627 -34.80 14.21 39.10
CA GLU A 627 -34.86 12.95 38.33
C GLU A 627 -35.40 13.15 36.91
N GLU A 628 -36.42 14.00 36.73
CA GLU A 628 -37.01 14.26 35.42
C GLU A 628 -36.00 14.96 34.49
N GLY A 629 -35.29 15.96 35.00
CA GLY A 629 -34.20 16.62 34.28
C GLY A 629 -33.07 15.67 33.92
N TRP A 630 -32.72 14.73 34.81
CA TRP A 630 -31.76 13.66 34.51
C TRP A 630 -32.27 12.74 33.40
N ARG A 631 -33.54 12.32 33.40
CA ARG A 631 -34.14 11.50 32.32
C ARG A 631 -34.12 12.22 30.97
N MET A 632 -34.29 13.54 30.94
CA MET A 632 -34.25 14.35 29.72
C MET A 632 -32.86 14.42 29.06
N LEU A 633 -31.78 14.12 29.80
CA LEU A 633 -30.44 13.96 29.21
C LEU A 633 -30.40 12.86 28.13
N SER A 634 -31.26 11.85 28.23
CA SER A 634 -31.38 10.80 27.23
C SER A 634 -31.94 11.28 25.88
N GLY A 635 -32.63 12.42 25.86
CA GLY A 635 -33.07 13.10 24.63
C GLY A 635 -31.97 14.02 24.09
N THR A 636 -31.29 14.77 24.96
CA THR A 636 -30.23 15.70 24.53
C THR A 636 -28.97 15.01 24.01
N LEU A 637 -28.70 13.75 24.40
CA LEU A 637 -27.57 12.98 23.87
C LEU A 637 -27.61 12.80 22.35
N LEU A 638 -28.81 12.83 21.76
CA LEU A 638 -29.03 12.75 20.32
C LEU A 638 -28.37 13.91 19.55
N ALA A 639 -28.02 15.00 20.23
CA ALA A 639 -27.31 16.11 19.63
C ALA A 639 -25.85 15.77 19.24
N PHE A 640 -25.27 14.73 19.83
CA PHE A 640 -23.89 14.32 19.57
C PHE A 640 -23.76 12.84 19.16
N THR A 641 -24.85 12.16 18.86
CA THR A 641 -24.78 10.84 18.20
C THR A 641 -24.15 11.00 16.82
N GLY A 642 -23.25 10.10 16.42
CA GLY A 642 -22.40 10.23 15.23
C GLY A 642 -20.92 10.56 15.53
N VAL A 643 -20.53 10.78 16.79
CA VAL A 643 -19.12 10.98 17.18
C VAL A 643 -18.27 9.70 17.08
N GLU A 644 -18.92 8.54 17.16
CA GLU A 644 -18.34 7.24 16.94
C GLU A 644 -17.96 7.03 15.46
N ALA A 645 -18.77 7.53 14.53
CA ALA A 645 -18.45 7.57 13.11
C ALA A 645 -17.27 8.50 12.84
N LEU A 646 -17.27 9.70 13.46
CA LEU A 646 -16.14 10.64 13.44
C LEU A 646 -14.82 9.98 13.88
N PHE A 647 -14.86 9.09 14.88
CA PHE A 647 -13.67 8.37 15.34
C PHE A 647 -13.29 7.22 14.40
N ALA A 648 -14.24 6.44 13.90
CA ALA A 648 -13.96 5.34 12.96
C ALA A 648 -13.35 5.84 11.63
N ASP A 649 -13.83 6.97 11.13
CA ASP A 649 -13.50 7.51 9.80
C ASP A 649 -12.14 8.20 9.70
N ILE A 650 -11.31 8.22 10.75
CA ILE A 650 -9.90 8.69 10.66
C ILE A 650 -9.14 7.91 9.56
N GLY A 651 -9.50 6.64 9.36
CA GLY A 651 -8.93 5.77 8.31
C GLY A 651 -9.08 6.33 6.90
N ALA A 652 -10.18 7.04 6.63
CA ALA A 652 -10.47 7.68 5.36
C ALA A 652 -10.04 9.15 5.33
N PHE A 653 -10.17 9.85 6.46
CA PHE A 653 -9.92 11.28 6.57
C PHE A 653 -8.89 11.59 7.66
N SER A 654 -7.80 12.28 7.31
CA SER A 654 -6.78 12.63 8.31
C SER A 654 -7.36 13.46 9.46
N ARG A 655 -6.85 13.25 10.69
CA ARG A 655 -7.23 14.01 11.89
C ARG A 655 -7.33 15.52 11.67
N ARG A 656 -6.37 16.12 10.97
CA ARG A 656 -6.34 17.57 10.72
C ARG A 656 -7.48 18.03 9.81
N ALA A 657 -7.86 17.21 8.83
CA ALA A 657 -8.99 17.52 7.95
C ALA A 657 -10.28 17.62 8.77
N ILE A 658 -10.52 16.63 9.63
CA ILE A 658 -11.66 16.58 10.56
C ILE A 658 -11.68 17.80 11.50
N GLN A 659 -10.53 18.18 12.06
CA GLN A 659 -10.44 19.34 12.96
C GLN A 659 -10.81 20.65 12.26
N ILE A 660 -10.33 20.84 11.02
CA ILE A 660 -10.63 22.04 10.21
C ILE A 660 -12.12 22.05 9.84
N SER A 661 -12.67 20.94 9.36
CA SER A 661 -14.05 20.87 8.90
C SER A 661 -15.07 21.00 10.04
N TRP A 662 -14.74 20.47 11.23
CA TRP A 662 -15.58 20.60 12.42
C TRP A 662 -15.63 22.05 12.91
N VAL A 663 -14.47 22.61 13.26
CA VAL A 663 -14.37 23.94 13.88
C VAL A 663 -14.72 25.03 12.88
N GLY A 664 -14.35 24.85 11.61
CA GLY A 664 -14.54 25.86 10.56
C GLY A 664 -15.94 25.91 9.96
N TYR A 665 -16.74 24.83 10.07
CA TYR A 665 -18.05 24.79 9.41
C TYR A 665 -19.14 24.05 10.19
N ALA A 666 -18.96 22.77 10.51
CA ALA A 666 -20.04 21.95 11.07
C ALA A 666 -20.50 22.41 12.46
N PHE A 667 -19.56 22.68 13.37
CA PHE A 667 -19.87 23.13 14.73
C PHE A 667 -20.61 24.48 14.76
N PRO A 668 -20.14 25.54 14.08
CA PRO A 668 -20.89 26.80 13.98
C PRO A 668 -22.31 26.63 13.41
N CYS A 669 -22.47 25.82 12.37
CA CYS A 669 -23.79 25.60 11.74
C CYS A 669 -24.76 24.90 12.68
N LEU A 670 -24.32 23.82 13.36
CA LEU A 670 -25.15 23.09 14.32
C LEU A 670 -25.52 23.95 15.53
N LEU A 671 -24.57 24.75 16.02
CA LEU A 671 -24.81 25.67 17.13
C LEU A 671 -25.90 26.68 16.77
N LEU A 672 -25.80 27.30 15.58
CA LEU A 672 -26.82 28.23 15.08
C LEU A 672 -28.18 27.55 14.87
N ALA A 673 -28.19 26.29 14.42
CA ALA A 673 -29.40 25.51 14.23
C ALA A 673 -30.19 25.36 15.54
N TYR A 674 -29.56 24.83 16.59
CA TYR A 674 -30.22 24.59 17.87
C TYR A 674 -30.66 25.90 18.55
N ILE A 675 -29.81 26.92 18.55
CA ILE A 675 -30.15 28.23 19.14
C ILE A 675 -31.34 28.85 18.39
N GLY A 676 -31.34 28.75 17.06
CA GLY A 676 -32.42 29.26 16.22
C GLY A 676 -33.73 28.52 16.38
N GLN A 677 -33.70 27.19 16.51
CA GLN A 677 -34.88 26.39 16.85
C GLN A 677 -35.44 26.80 18.22
N ALA A 678 -34.58 26.99 19.22
CA ALA A 678 -34.99 27.47 20.53
C ALA A 678 -35.60 28.88 20.49
N ALA A 679 -35.05 29.78 19.66
CA ALA A 679 -35.60 31.13 19.47
C ALA A 679 -37.02 31.10 18.89
N TYR A 680 -37.31 30.15 18.00
CA TYR A 680 -38.66 29.96 17.46
C TYR A 680 -39.61 29.32 18.49
N ILE A 681 -39.16 28.24 19.15
CA ILE A 681 -39.97 27.50 20.14
C ILE A 681 -40.29 28.34 21.37
N SER A 682 -39.44 29.30 21.75
CA SER A 682 -39.71 30.19 22.89
C SER A 682 -40.95 31.06 22.70
N VAL A 683 -41.34 31.32 21.44
CA VAL A 683 -42.56 32.05 21.04
C VAL A 683 -43.68 31.07 20.63
N HIS A 684 -43.32 29.93 20.03
CA HIS A 684 -44.25 28.90 19.57
C HIS A 684 -43.96 27.53 20.22
N PRO A 685 -44.42 27.30 21.46
CA PRO A 685 -44.05 26.11 22.23
C PRO A 685 -44.42 24.79 21.55
N GLU A 686 -45.54 24.71 20.84
CA GLU A 686 -46.03 23.54 20.08
C GLU A 686 -45.06 23.05 18.98
N ALA A 687 -44.14 23.92 18.54
CA ALA A 687 -43.22 23.63 17.45
C ALA A 687 -42.16 22.58 17.81
N TYR A 688 -42.00 22.22 19.09
CA TYR A 688 -41.03 21.20 19.57
C TYR A 688 -41.20 19.82 18.92
N SER A 689 -42.41 19.50 18.44
CA SER A 689 -42.77 18.22 17.81
C SER A 689 -42.06 17.99 16.47
N ASN A 690 -41.94 19.04 15.64
CA ASN A 690 -41.23 19.04 14.37
C ASN A 690 -40.38 20.33 14.26
N PRO A 691 -39.30 20.45 15.07
CA PRO A 691 -38.63 21.72 15.35
C PRO A 691 -38.00 22.33 14.09
N PHE A 692 -37.42 21.51 13.22
CA PHE A 692 -36.80 21.98 11.98
C PHE A 692 -37.82 22.53 10.97
N PHE A 693 -38.85 21.74 10.64
CA PHE A 693 -39.82 22.10 9.61
C PHE A 693 -40.74 23.26 10.06
N ASN A 694 -41.14 23.29 11.32
CA ASN A 694 -41.96 24.38 11.86
C ASN A 694 -41.18 25.69 11.98
N ALA A 695 -39.88 25.63 12.28
CA ALA A 695 -39.03 26.81 12.39
C ALA A 695 -38.48 27.30 11.03
N ALA A 696 -38.88 26.68 9.91
CA ALA A 696 -38.45 27.11 8.58
C ALA A 696 -39.03 28.49 8.22
N PRO A 697 -38.25 29.40 7.63
CA PRO A 697 -38.75 30.67 7.13
C PRO A 697 -39.92 30.49 6.14
N PRO A 698 -40.88 31.44 6.09
CA PRO A 698 -42.02 31.34 5.18
C PRO A 698 -41.58 31.17 3.72
N GLY A 699 -42.14 30.17 3.03
CA GLY A 699 -41.85 29.90 1.61
C GLY A 699 -40.67 28.97 1.32
N THR A 700 -39.89 28.54 2.33
CA THR A 700 -38.71 27.66 2.11
C THR A 700 -38.95 26.19 2.42
N ILE A 701 -40.12 25.81 2.96
CA ILE A 701 -40.42 24.45 3.47
C ILE A 701 -40.20 23.35 2.43
N TYR A 702 -40.66 23.53 1.18
CA TYR A 702 -40.47 22.54 0.12
C TYR A 702 -39.00 22.31 -0.23
N ALA A 703 -38.22 23.39 -0.30
CA ALA A 703 -36.78 23.29 -0.53
C ALA A 703 -36.09 22.61 0.67
N ALA A 704 -36.48 22.97 1.90
CA ALA A 704 -35.97 22.36 3.12
C ALA A 704 -36.27 20.85 3.19
N LEU A 705 -37.46 20.41 2.76
CA LEU A 705 -37.85 19.01 2.69
C LEU A 705 -36.96 18.21 1.72
N VAL A 706 -36.74 18.72 0.52
CA VAL A 706 -35.87 18.06 -0.47
C VAL A 706 -34.43 17.94 0.05
N VAL A 707 -33.89 19.04 0.60
CA VAL A 707 -32.52 19.03 1.15
C VAL A 707 -32.42 18.11 2.37
N ALA A 708 -33.44 18.05 3.24
CA ALA A 708 -33.47 17.15 4.39
C ALA A 708 -33.44 15.67 3.97
N ILE A 709 -34.24 15.29 2.95
CA ILE A 709 -34.25 13.91 2.42
C ILE A 709 -32.88 13.57 1.81
N LEU A 710 -32.31 14.48 1.01
CA LEU A 710 -30.97 14.27 0.45
C LEU A 710 -29.89 14.16 1.54
N ALA A 711 -29.95 15.00 2.58
CA ALA A 711 -29.03 14.94 3.70
C ALA A 711 -29.17 13.62 4.50
N ALA A 712 -30.38 13.14 4.73
CA ALA A 712 -30.64 11.86 5.39
C ALA A 712 -30.11 10.66 4.58
N VAL A 713 -30.27 10.70 3.26
CA VAL A 713 -29.67 9.71 2.34
C VAL A 713 -28.15 9.70 2.49
N VAL A 714 -27.51 10.88 2.49
CA VAL A 714 -26.05 10.99 2.65
C VAL A 714 -25.58 10.54 4.04
N ALA A 715 -26.30 10.89 5.11
CA ALA A 715 -26.02 10.43 6.47
C ALA A 715 -26.05 8.89 6.56
N SER A 716 -27.04 8.27 5.91
CA SER A 716 -27.18 6.82 5.84
C SER A 716 -26.01 6.14 5.10
N GLN A 717 -25.45 6.79 4.08
CA GLN A 717 -24.28 6.26 3.35
C GLN A 717 -23.03 6.17 4.20
N ALA A 718 -22.80 7.19 5.02
CA ALA A 718 -21.63 7.28 5.89
C ALA A 718 -21.56 6.10 6.85
N ILE A 719 -22.67 5.80 7.52
CA ILE A 719 -22.73 4.72 8.51
C ILE A 719 -22.69 3.32 7.87
N ILE A 720 -23.25 3.15 6.67
CA ILE A 720 -23.12 1.90 5.89
C ILE A 720 -21.65 1.66 5.54
N THR A 721 -20.94 2.69 5.11
CA THR A 721 -19.50 2.63 4.81
C THR A 721 -18.69 2.28 6.05
N ALA A 722 -18.93 2.98 7.17
CA ALA A 722 -18.27 2.73 8.44
C ALA A 722 -18.51 1.27 8.91
N THR A 723 -19.70 0.73 8.68
CA THR A 723 -20.04 -0.66 8.96
C THR A 723 -19.18 -1.66 8.17
N PHE A 724 -18.99 -1.43 6.85
CA PHE A 724 -18.11 -2.28 6.03
C PHE A 724 -16.65 -2.22 6.48
N GLN A 725 -16.17 -1.04 6.88
CA GLN A 725 -14.82 -0.88 7.42
C GLN A 725 -14.65 -1.62 8.75
N LEU A 726 -15.58 -1.47 9.69
CA LEU A 726 -15.56 -2.16 10.98
C LEU A 726 -15.61 -3.68 10.81
N LEU A 727 -16.47 -4.19 9.91
CA LEU A 727 -16.54 -5.63 9.62
C LEU A 727 -15.21 -6.16 9.07
N THR A 728 -14.55 -5.39 8.19
CA THR A 728 -13.22 -5.72 7.67
C THR A 728 -12.16 -5.71 8.76
N GLN A 729 -12.20 -4.75 9.70
CA GLN A 729 -11.28 -4.73 10.85
C GLN A 729 -11.45 -5.97 11.76
N VAL A 730 -12.70 -6.38 12.02
CA VAL A 730 -13.02 -7.59 12.79
C VAL A 730 -12.55 -8.85 12.07
N MET A 731 -12.65 -8.90 10.73
CA MET A 731 -12.10 -9.98 9.91
C MET A 731 -10.57 -10.02 9.95
N LYS A 732 -9.90 -8.88 9.78
CA LYS A 732 -8.43 -8.76 9.89
C LYS A 732 -7.97 -9.29 11.24
N LEU A 733 -8.60 -8.86 12.34
CA LEU A 733 -8.25 -9.35 13.66
C LEU A 733 -8.76 -10.77 13.96
N SER A 734 -9.31 -11.54 13.02
CA SER A 734 -9.79 -12.92 13.20
C SER A 734 -10.88 -13.09 14.28
N TYR A 735 -11.78 -12.11 14.38
CA TYR A 735 -13.01 -12.17 15.19
C TYR A 735 -14.25 -12.56 14.36
N PHE A 736 -14.14 -12.55 13.03
CA PHE A 736 -15.19 -12.98 12.10
C PHE A 736 -14.60 -13.84 10.96
N PRO A 737 -15.36 -14.79 10.37
CA PRO A 737 -14.93 -15.51 9.17
C PRO A 737 -14.61 -14.58 8.01
N GLN A 738 -13.68 -15.01 7.15
CA GLN A 738 -13.34 -14.27 5.95
C GLN A 738 -14.45 -14.40 4.92
N ILE A 739 -15.19 -13.31 4.71
CA ILE A 739 -16.17 -13.15 3.63
C ILE A 739 -15.56 -12.39 2.45
N GLU A 740 -16.24 -12.39 1.32
CA GLU A 740 -15.81 -11.63 0.13
C GLU A 740 -15.88 -10.12 0.40
N VAL A 741 -14.76 -9.44 0.11
CA VAL A 741 -14.62 -7.99 0.24
C VAL A 741 -14.14 -7.47 -1.10
N VAL A 742 -14.92 -6.56 -1.69
CA VAL A 742 -14.60 -5.91 -2.96
C VAL A 742 -14.06 -4.52 -2.67
N HIS A 743 -12.85 -4.22 -3.13
CA HIS A 743 -12.28 -2.87 -3.05
C HIS A 743 -12.83 -2.04 -4.21
N THR A 744 -13.53 -0.94 -3.92
CA THR A 744 -14.19 -0.13 -4.96
C THR A 744 -13.30 0.96 -5.54
N SER A 745 -12.10 1.16 -4.99
CA SER A 745 -11.16 2.21 -5.38
C SER A 745 -9.73 1.69 -5.46
N ASP A 746 -9.03 2.08 -6.53
CA ASP A 746 -7.60 1.77 -6.74
C ASP A 746 -6.67 2.74 -5.97
N ILE A 747 -7.24 3.79 -5.37
CA ILE A 747 -6.50 4.87 -4.71
C ILE A 747 -6.65 4.77 -3.19
N PHE A 748 -7.85 4.44 -2.70
CA PHE A 748 -8.17 4.41 -1.27
C PHE A 748 -8.57 3.00 -0.83
N HIS A 749 -7.65 2.28 -0.16
CA HIS A 749 -7.92 0.96 0.44
C HIS A 749 -9.14 0.96 1.38
N GLY A 750 -9.46 2.10 2.01
CA GLY A 750 -10.60 2.21 2.94
C GLY A 750 -11.99 2.16 2.29
N GLN A 751 -12.10 2.15 0.95
CA GLN A 751 -13.37 2.10 0.24
C GLN A 751 -13.72 0.65 -0.12
N LEU A 752 -14.61 0.08 0.69
CA LEU A 752 -14.91 -1.35 0.71
C LEU A 752 -16.40 -1.57 0.46
N TYR A 753 -16.71 -2.59 -0.34
CA TYR A 753 -18.07 -3.08 -0.55
C TYR A 753 -18.14 -4.55 -0.14
N ILE A 754 -19.12 -4.89 0.71
CA ILE A 754 -19.34 -6.26 1.20
C ILE A 754 -20.77 -6.68 0.82
N PRO A 755 -20.95 -7.50 -0.23
CA PRO A 755 -22.28 -7.82 -0.79
C PRO A 755 -23.24 -8.39 0.25
N ILE A 756 -22.80 -9.39 1.03
CA ILE A 756 -23.65 -10.05 2.03
C ILE A 756 -24.06 -9.08 3.14
N ALA A 757 -23.13 -8.26 3.63
CA ALA A 757 -23.42 -7.26 4.66
C ALA A 757 -24.41 -6.20 4.14
N ASN A 758 -24.26 -5.76 2.89
CA ASN A 758 -25.18 -4.82 2.25
C ASN A 758 -26.63 -5.31 2.27
N TRP A 759 -26.87 -6.56 1.83
CA TRP A 759 -28.21 -7.14 1.83
C TRP A 759 -28.78 -7.33 3.23
N LEU A 760 -27.95 -7.77 4.19
CA LEU A 760 -28.38 -7.93 5.58
C LEU A 760 -28.76 -6.59 6.23
N LEU A 761 -27.96 -5.55 6.00
CA LEU A 761 -28.26 -4.19 6.46
C LEU A 761 -29.55 -3.67 5.83
N MET A 762 -29.72 -3.82 4.52
CA MET A 762 -30.94 -3.38 3.82
C MET A 762 -32.19 -4.01 4.42
N VAL A 763 -32.20 -5.34 4.57
CA VAL A 763 -33.35 -6.07 5.13
C VAL A 763 -33.63 -5.64 6.56
N GLY A 764 -32.60 -5.53 7.40
CA GLY A 764 -32.80 -5.17 8.80
C GLY A 764 -33.21 -3.69 8.98
N THR A 765 -32.69 -2.76 8.19
CA THR A 765 -33.10 -1.35 8.23
C THR A 765 -34.55 -1.18 7.79
N ILE A 766 -34.98 -1.82 6.69
CA ILE A 766 -36.38 -1.80 6.24
C ILE A 766 -37.31 -2.39 7.30
N LEU A 767 -36.94 -3.55 7.87
CA LEU A 767 -37.71 -4.20 8.92
C LEU A 767 -37.90 -3.27 10.12
N ILE A 768 -36.85 -2.57 10.54
CA ILE A 768 -36.89 -1.64 11.67
C ILE A 768 -37.74 -0.41 11.36
N ALA A 769 -37.57 0.20 10.18
CA ALA A 769 -38.38 1.36 9.76
C ALA A 769 -39.88 1.00 9.71
N SER A 770 -40.20 -0.21 9.26
CA SER A 770 -41.55 -0.76 9.22
C SER A 770 -42.13 -1.06 10.62
N ILE A 771 -41.34 -1.62 11.54
CA ILE A 771 -41.79 -1.95 12.91
C ILE A 771 -41.96 -0.68 13.75
N TYR A 772 -40.93 0.17 13.76
CA TYR A 772 -40.90 1.42 14.51
C TYR A 772 -41.41 2.56 13.62
N ASN A 773 -42.72 2.52 13.37
CA ASN A 773 -43.47 3.43 12.48
C ASN A 773 -43.53 4.91 12.93
N ASN A 774 -42.72 5.32 13.92
CA ASN A 774 -42.63 6.68 14.41
C ASN A 774 -41.21 7.01 14.91
N THR A 775 -40.68 8.17 14.55
CA THR A 775 -39.34 8.66 14.94
C THR A 775 -39.12 8.74 16.45
N THR A 776 -40.15 9.06 17.24
CA THR A 776 -40.02 9.07 18.71
C THR A 776 -39.81 7.66 19.26
N SER A 777 -40.52 6.66 18.71
CA SER A 777 -40.39 5.27 19.14
C SER A 777 -39.03 4.67 18.71
N LEU A 778 -38.59 5.02 17.50
CA LEU A 778 -37.28 4.63 16.98
C LEU A 778 -36.14 5.34 17.72
N GLY A 779 -36.32 6.62 18.05
CA GLY A 779 -35.40 7.42 18.87
C GLY A 779 -35.26 6.95 20.33
N ASN A 780 -36.24 6.20 20.83
CA ASN A 780 -36.12 5.51 22.12
C ASN A 780 -35.27 4.23 22.04
N ALA A 781 -35.21 3.58 20.88
CA ALA A 781 -34.33 2.42 20.65
C ALA A 781 -32.87 2.83 20.35
N TYR A 782 -32.68 4.07 19.92
CA TYR A 782 -31.40 4.65 19.50
C TYR A 782 -30.64 5.32 20.67
N GLY A 783 -29.31 5.42 20.55
CA GLY A 783 -28.43 6.18 21.46
C GLY A 783 -27.85 5.44 22.66
N VAL A 784 -28.48 4.36 23.17
CA VAL A 784 -27.90 3.60 24.31
C VAL A 784 -26.60 2.90 23.94
N CYS A 785 -26.56 2.24 22.78
CA CYS A 785 -25.36 1.60 22.25
C CYS A 785 -24.22 2.61 22.04
N VAL A 786 -24.53 3.76 21.43
CA VAL A 786 -23.59 4.86 21.23
C VAL A 786 -23.00 5.34 22.57
N MET A 787 -23.83 5.52 23.60
CA MET A 787 -23.33 5.94 24.92
C MET A 787 -22.37 4.92 25.55
N PHE A 788 -22.63 3.61 25.42
CA PHE A 788 -21.66 2.59 25.84
C PHE A 788 -20.34 2.68 25.07
N VAL A 789 -20.41 2.86 23.75
CA VAL A 789 -19.22 3.02 22.89
C VAL A 789 -18.41 4.24 23.33
N THR A 790 -19.07 5.39 23.53
CA THR A 790 -18.38 6.62 23.95
C THR A 790 -17.74 6.50 25.35
N PHE A 791 -18.35 5.74 26.26
CA PHE A 791 -17.78 5.43 27.57
C PHE A 791 -16.57 4.49 27.45
N PHE A 792 -16.66 3.46 26.61
CA PHE A 792 -15.54 2.57 26.33
C PHE A 792 -14.36 3.30 25.68
N ASP A 793 -14.63 4.23 24.76
CA ASP A 793 -13.60 5.10 24.17
C ASP A 793 -12.86 5.90 25.26
N THR A 794 -13.58 6.54 26.19
CA THR A 794 -12.99 7.25 27.33
C THR A 794 -12.06 6.36 28.15
N CYS A 795 -12.47 5.12 28.42
CA CYS A 795 -11.67 4.15 29.16
C CYS A 795 -10.45 3.66 28.37
N MET A 796 -10.58 3.41 27.06
CA MET A 796 -9.48 2.86 26.27
C MET A 796 -8.45 3.92 25.87
N VAL A 797 -8.90 5.14 25.57
CA VAL A 797 -8.02 6.26 25.25
C VAL A 797 -7.24 6.71 26.48
N SER A 798 -7.77 6.60 27.70
CA SER A 798 -6.98 6.88 28.90
C SER A 798 -5.84 5.87 29.10
N LEU A 799 -6.07 4.59 28.78
CA LEU A 799 -5.00 3.58 28.72
C LEU A 799 -3.99 3.92 27.61
N ALA A 800 -4.45 4.35 26.44
CA ALA A 800 -3.57 4.77 25.35
C ALA A 800 -2.73 6.00 25.73
N ALA A 801 -3.32 6.98 26.43
CA ALA A 801 -2.60 8.14 26.94
C ALA A 801 -1.46 7.75 27.90
N MET A 802 -1.68 6.74 28.75
CA MET A 802 -0.67 6.24 29.68
C MET A 802 0.43 5.43 28.99
N PHE A 803 0.09 4.54 28.04
CA PHE A 803 1.03 3.56 27.50
C PHE A 803 1.58 3.86 26.10
N VAL A 804 0.83 4.61 25.29
CA VAL A 804 1.23 5.02 23.94
C VAL A 804 1.79 6.45 23.98
N TRP A 805 1.08 7.38 24.62
CA TRP A 805 1.55 8.78 24.72
C TRP A 805 2.50 9.04 25.90
N ARG A 806 2.69 8.05 26.79
CA ARG A 806 3.58 8.10 27.96
C ARG A 806 3.26 9.26 28.91
N ILE A 807 1.99 9.63 29.03
CA ILE A 807 1.55 10.67 29.98
C ILE A 807 1.41 10.04 31.36
N SER A 808 1.86 10.76 32.39
CA SER A 808 1.76 10.31 33.78
C SER A 808 0.31 9.99 34.17
N PRO A 809 0.03 8.87 34.85
CA PRO A 809 -1.32 8.50 35.28
C PRO A 809 -2.02 9.59 36.10
N PHE A 810 -1.28 10.37 36.88
CA PHE A 810 -1.83 11.47 37.69
C PHE A 810 -2.39 12.60 36.83
N ILE A 811 -1.73 12.92 35.71
CA ILE A 811 -2.18 13.93 34.76
C ILE A 811 -3.39 13.43 33.97
N VAL A 812 -3.46 12.12 33.68
CA VAL A 812 -4.59 11.49 32.97
C VAL A 812 -5.82 11.36 33.87
N LEU A 813 -5.64 11.12 35.17
CA LEU A 813 -6.73 10.78 36.09
C LEU A 813 -7.81 11.86 36.18
N LEU A 814 -7.43 13.13 36.34
CA LEU A 814 -8.40 14.22 36.54
C LEU A 814 -9.24 14.48 35.26
N PRO A 815 -8.66 14.68 34.06
CA PRO A 815 -9.44 14.77 32.83
C PRO A 815 -10.29 13.53 32.56
N TRP A 816 -9.73 12.33 32.77
CA TRP A 816 -10.48 11.08 32.61
C TRP A 816 -11.68 11.01 33.54
N LEU A 817 -11.53 11.36 34.81
CA LEU A 817 -12.62 11.32 35.79
C LEU A 817 -13.75 12.28 35.41
N ILE A 818 -13.43 13.51 34.99
CA ILE A 818 -14.42 14.50 34.56
C ILE A 818 -15.23 13.96 33.37
N VAL A 819 -14.54 13.46 32.34
CA VAL A 819 -15.19 12.95 31.12
C VAL A 819 -15.96 11.67 31.40
N ALA A 820 -15.42 10.74 32.19
CA ALA A 820 -16.08 9.50 32.56
C ALA A 820 -17.34 9.74 33.40
N CYS A 821 -17.34 10.75 34.27
CA CYS A 821 -18.54 11.18 35.00
C CYS A 821 -19.59 11.77 34.06
N LEU A 822 -19.19 12.56 33.06
CA LEU A 822 -20.11 13.11 32.06
C LEU A 822 -20.73 12.00 31.21
N ASP A 823 -19.90 11.08 30.69
CA ASP A 823 -20.36 9.89 29.98
C ASP A 823 -21.29 9.04 30.85
N GLY A 824 -20.95 8.85 32.14
CA GLY A 824 -21.76 8.13 33.11
C GLY A 824 -23.11 8.79 33.38
N ALA A 825 -23.18 10.12 33.42
CA ALA A 825 -24.43 10.85 33.58
C ALA A 825 -25.38 10.62 32.39
N TYR A 826 -24.85 10.72 31.17
CA TYR A 826 -25.61 10.43 29.95
C TYR A 826 -25.99 8.95 29.82
N LEU A 827 -25.04 8.04 30.08
CA LEU A 827 -25.26 6.61 30.01
C LEU A 827 -26.32 6.16 31.01
N SER A 828 -26.24 6.61 32.27
CA SER A 828 -27.23 6.29 33.30
C SER A 828 -28.64 6.73 32.90
N SER A 829 -28.77 7.93 32.33
CA SER A 829 -30.04 8.41 31.78
C SER A 829 -30.52 7.58 30.59
N ALA A 830 -29.63 7.27 29.64
CA ALA A 830 -29.94 6.48 28.45
C ALA A 830 -30.42 5.05 28.80
N LEU A 831 -29.90 4.44 29.86
CA LEU A 831 -30.34 3.12 30.32
C LEU A 831 -31.83 3.08 30.71
N MET A 832 -32.45 4.23 31.04
CA MET A 832 -33.90 4.31 31.28
C MET A 832 -34.74 4.04 30.02
N LYS A 833 -34.14 4.11 28.82
CA LYS A 833 -34.80 3.79 27.55
C LYS A 833 -34.83 2.28 27.22
N ILE A 834 -34.19 1.43 28.03
CA ILE A 834 -34.19 -0.03 27.80
C ILE A 834 -35.62 -0.59 27.71
N PRO A 835 -36.54 -0.31 28.66
CA PRO A 835 -37.89 -0.85 28.61
C PRO A 835 -38.74 -0.31 27.46
N THR A 836 -38.43 0.88 26.94
CA THR A 836 -39.23 1.56 25.91
C THR A 836 -38.80 1.23 24.48
N GLY A 837 -37.59 0.69 24.28
CA GLY A 837 -37.14 0.23 22.96
C GLY A 837 -35.67 -0.16 22.86
N ALA A 838 -34.79 0.39 23.70
CA ALA A 838 -33.34 0.18 23.57
C ALA A 838 -32.86 -1.25 23.90
N TRP A 839 -33.73 -2.10 24.47
CA TRP A 839 -33.42 -3.53 24.64
C TRP A 839 -33.10 -4.22 23.31
N PHE A 840 -33.72 -3.79 22.20
CA PHE A 840 -33.56 -4.42 20.89
C PHE A 840 -32.12 -4.28 20.37
N THR A 841 -31.57 -3.07 20.38
CA THR A 841 -30.20 -2.79 19.92
C THR A 841 -29.16 -3.45 20.80
N LEU A 842 -29.36 -3.44 22.12
CA LEU A 842 -28.51 -4.17 23.06
C LEU A 842 -28.55 -5.68 22.83
N ALA A 843 -29.73 -6.26 22.56
CA ALA A 843 -29.87 -7.67 22.25
C ALA A 843 -29.15 -8.03 20.95
N LEU A 844 -29.33 -7.24 19.89
CA LEU A 844 -28.65 -7.42 18.61
C LEU A 844 -27.11 -7.35 18.77
N ALA A 845 -26.61 -6.31 19.43
CA ALA A 845 -25.18 -6.15 19.73
C ALA A 845 -24.64 -7.34 20.56
N THR A 846 -25.41 -7.81 21.55
CA THR A 846 -25.02 -8.96 22.39
C THR A 846 -24.95 -10.25 21.58
N VAL A 847 -25.92 -10.53 20.70
CA VAL A 847 -25.90 -11.71 19.84
C VAL A 847 -24.69 -11.68 18.92
N LEU A 848 -24.42 -10.55 18.26
CA LEU A 848 -23.24 -10.37 17.42
C LEU A 848 -21.95 -10.54 18.22
N ALA A 849 -21.87 -9.97 19.43
CA ALA A 849 -20.70 -10.09 20.30
C ALA A 849 -20.46 -11.54 20.73
N ILE A 850 -21.51 -12.29 21.06
CA ILE A 850 -21.40 -13.72 21.37
C ILE A 850 -20.86 -14.48 20.15
N LEU A 851 -21.37 -14.22 18.94
CA LEU A 851 -20.88 -14.86 17.72
C LEU A 851 -19.39 -14.56 17.49
N PHE A 852 -18.97 -13.29 17.61
CA PHE A 852 -17.58 -12.89 17.42
C PHE A 852 -16.65 -13.48 18.49
N LEU A 853 -17.10 -13.52 19.75
CA LEU A 853 -16.33 -14.11 20.86
C LEU A 853 -16.22 -15.64 20.74
N ILE A 854 -17.29 -16.32 20.31
CA ILE A 854 -17.28 -17.77 20.03
C ILE A 854 -16.31 -18.07 18.89
N TRP A 855 -16.41 -17.34 17.78
CA TRP A 855 -15.50 -17.49 16.65
C TRP A 855 -14.06 -17.26 17.08
N ARG A 856 -13.80 -16.17 17.80
CA ARG A 856 -12.47 -15.83 18.29
C ARG A 856 -11.93 -16.90 19.22
N PHE A 857 -12.75 -17.42 20.15
CA PHE A 857 -12.34 -18.48 21.05
C PHE A 857 -11.95 -19.75 20.29
N GLY A 858 -12.75 -20.15 19.30
CA GLY A 858 -12.45 -21.29 18.43
C GLY A 858 -11.18 -21.09 17.62
N LYS A 859 -10.97 -19.88 17.06
CA LYS A 859 -9.72 -19.50 16.37
C LYS A 859 -8.50 -19.55 17.28
N GLU A 860 -8.62 -19.08 18.52
CA GLU A 860 -7.52 -19.18 19.50
C GLU A 860 -7.20 -20.63 19.83
N GLN A 861 -8.20 -21.49 20.05
CA GLN A 861 -7.94 -22.94 20.26
C GLN A 861 -7.32 -23.60 19.02
N GLN A 862 -7.76 -23.22 17.82
CA GLN A 862 -7.12 -23.63 16.57
C GLN A 862 -5.64 -23.23 16.54
N TRP A 863 -5.31 -21.97 16.85
CA TRP A 863 -3.92 -21.52 16.83
C TRP A 863 -3.07 -22.21 17.89
N PHE A 864 -3.61 -22.48 19.08
CA PHE A 864 -2.90 -23.25 20.09
C PHE A 864 -2.60 -24.67 19.62
N ALA A 865 -3.58 -25.37 19.03
CA ALA A 865 -3.36 -26.69 18.46
C ALA A 865 -2.40 -26.64 17.25
N GLU A 866 -2.47 -25.59 16.42
CA GLU A 866 -1.55 -25.37 15.30
C GLU A 866 -0.11 -25.15 15.75
N ALA A 867 0.10 -24.38 16.81
CA ALA A 867 1.41 -24.00 17.33
C ALA A 867 2.23 -25.21 17.82
N GLU A 868 1.58 -26.27 18.30
CA GLU A 868 2.25 -27.52 18.72
C GLU A 868 3.03 -28.20 17.57
N ASP A 869 2.70 -27.92 16.31
CA ASP A 869 3.37 -28.53 15.13
C ASP A 869 4.26 -27.55 14.36
N ARG A 870 4.42 -26.29 14.81
CA ARG A 870 5.21 -25.28 14.11
C ARG A 870 6.65 -25.29 14.60
N PHE A 871 7.48 -26.13 13.98
CA PHE A 871 8.93 -26.18 14.24
C PHE A 871 9.75 -25.79 13.00
N PRO A 872 10.98 -25.28 13.20
CA PRO A 872 11.94 -25.12 12.12
C PRO A 872 12.21 -26.45 11.41
N THR A 873 12.62 -26.36 10.15
CA THR A 873 12.80 -27.52 9.26
C THR A 873 13.82 -28.52 9.81
N SER A 874 14.84 -28.01 10.51
CA SER A 874 15.91 -28.78 11.19
C SER A 874 15.43 -29.70 12.32
N HIS A 875 14.20 -29.53 12.81
CA HIS A 875 13.65 -30.35 13.89
C HIS A 875 13.08 -31.69 13.40
N PHE A 876 12.74 -31.81 12.12
CA PHE A 876 12.09 -33.00 11.56
C PHE A 876 13.06 -33.96 10.85
N VAL A 877 14.13 -33.42 10.27
CA VAL A 877 15.04 -34.15 9.39
C VAL A 877 16.47 -34.00 9.89
N SER A 878 17.25 -35.07 9.87
CA SER A 878 18.69 -35.06 10.17
C SER A 878 19.45 -35.88 9.14
N LYS A 879 20.68 -35.46 8.84
CA LYS A 879 21.61 -36.23 8.01
C LYS A 879 22.43 -37.14 8.90
N TYR A 880 22.37 -38.45 8.66
CA TYR A 880 23.19 -39.42 9.39
C TYR A 880 24.57 -39.58 8.73
N PRO A 881 25.58 -40.11 9.46
CA PRO A 881 26.96 -40.24 8.96
C PRO A 881 27.12 -41.10 7.70
N ASP A 882 26.12 -41.93 7.39
CA ASP A 882 26.02 -42.73 6.17
C ASP A 882 25.57 -41.93 4.93
N GLY A 883 25.31 -40.63 5.09
CA GLY A 883 24.83 -39.74 4.04
C GLY A 883 23.32 -39.84 3.78
N GLN A 884 22.60 -40.74 4.45
CA GLN A 884 21.15 -40.87 4.32
C GLN A 884 20.41 -39.85 5.17
N ILE A 885 19.34 -39.30 4.58
CA ILE A 885 18.43 -38.39 5.27
C ILE A 885 17.38 -39.24 5.99
N ARG A 886 17.29 -39.09 7.31
CA ARG A 886 16.30 -39.81 8.13
C ARG A 886 15.53 -38.83 9.01
N LEU A 887 14.39 -39.28 9.51
CA LEU A 887 13.68 -38.57 10.57
C LEU A 887 14.56 -38.46 11.82
N THR A 888 14.39 -37.39 12.60
CA THR A 888 15.13 -37.24 13.87
C THR A 888 14.75 -38.33 14.88
N ASP A 889 15.59 -38.54 15.91
CA ASP A 889 15.40 -39.57 16.94
C ASP A 889 14.01 -39.50 17.61
N ARG A 890 13.40 -38.30 17.63
CA ARG A 890 12.06 -38.06 18.16
C ARG A 890 10.94 -38.73 17.37
N TYR A 891 11.16 -39.01 16.08
CA TYR A 891 10.16 -39.53 15.14
C TYR A 891 10.55 -40.91 14.59
N GLY A 892 11.37 -41.67 15.33
CA GLY A 892 11.62 -43.09 15.06
C GLY A 892 12.73 -43.40 14.05
N CYS A 893 13.59 -42.43 13.71
CA CYS A 893 14.78 -42.61 12.85
C CYS A 893 14.50 -43.26 11.47
N ALA A 894 13.27 -43.23 10.97
CA ALA A 894 12.92 -43.91 9.72
C ALA A 894 13.66 -43.27 8.53
N PRO A 895 14.20 -44.08 7.59
CA PRO A 895 14.83 -43.55 6.38
C PRO A 895 13.78 -42.89 5.49
N LEU A 896 14.09 -41.70 4.97
CA LEU A 896 13.20 -40.99 4.05
C LEU A 896 13.52 -41.37 2.61
N SER A 897 12.50 -41.83 1.87
CA SER A 897 12.61 -42.09 0.44
C SER A 897 12.48 -40.78 -0.36
N ILE A 898 13.14 -40.69 -1.52
CA ILE A 898 13.03 -39.54 -2.42
C ILE A 898 12.19 -39.95 -3.64
N THR A 899 11.06 -39.29 -3.85
CA THR A 899 10.25 -39.42 -5.07
C THR A 899 10.69 -38.42 -6.12
N LYS A 900 10.68 -38.83 -7.39
CA LYS A 900 10.91 -37.91 -8.52
C LYS A 900 9.75 -36.89 -8.61
N GLY A 901 10.04 -35.68 -9.08
CA GLY A 901 9.04 -34.62 -9.27
C GLY A 901 9.16 -33.43 -8.31
N LEU A 902 8.42 -32.37 -8.62
CA LEU A 902 8.38 -31.10 -7.88
C LEU A 902 7.18 -31.05 -6.94
N GLY A 903 7.42 -30.85 -5.64
CA GLY A 903 6.36 -30.69 -4.64
C GLY A 903 6.20 -29.25 -4.17
N ILE A 904 5.05 -28.64 -4.46
CA ILE A 904 4.71 -27.28 -4.03
C ILE A 904 3.77 -27.34 -2.83
N PHE A 905 4.24 -26.92 -1.67
CA PHE A 905 3.47 -26.93 -0.42
C PHE A 905 2.95 -25.53 -0.11
N PHE A 906 1.62 -25.38 -0.07
CA PHE A 906 0.99 -24.10 0.25
C PHE A 906 0.95 -23.84 1.77
N ASP A 907 1.41 -22.66 2.19
CA ASP A 907 1.21 -22.18 3.55
C ASP A 907 1.04 -20.65 3.61
N LYS A 908 0.26 -20.18 4.58
CA LYS A 908 -0.09 -18.75 4.72
C LYS A 908 0.86 -17.96 5.64
N ALA A 909 1.66 -18.61 6.49
CA ALA A 909 2.40 -17.90 7.55
C ALA A 909 3.78 -17.40 7.13
N GLY A 910 4.46 -18.09 6.20
CA GLY A 910 5.76 -17.67 5.65
C GLY A 910 6.97 -17.85 6.57
N GLU A 911 6.82 -17.80 7.89
CA GLU A 911 7.94 -17.80 8.84
C GLU A 911 8.53 -19.20 9.13
N THR A 912 7.68 -20.22 9.22
CA THR A 912 8.05 -21.58 9.67
C THR A 912 7.70 -22.64 8.64
N THR A 913 8.15 -23.88 8.85
CA THR A 913 7.80 -25.03 8.01
C THR A 913 6.27 -25.19 7.87
N PRO A 914 5.73 -25.37 6.66
CA PRO A 914 4.33 -25.69 6.45
C PRO A 914 3.91 -26.93 7.26
N ILE A 915 2.80 -26.85 8.01
CA ILE A 915 2.28 -27.99 8.79
C ILE A 915 1.99 -29.18 7.87
N VAL A 916 1.50 -28.90 6.65
CA VAL A 916 1.24 -29.91 5.61
C VAL A 916 2.50 -30.70 5.24
N PHE A 917 3.67 -30.07 5.21
CA PHE A 917 4.94 -30.72 4.92
C PHE A 917 5.33 -31.69 6.05
N SER A 918 5.24 -31.24 7.30
CA SER A 918 5.51 -32.10 8.46
C SER A 918 4.61 -33.35 8.46
N GLN A 919 3.32 -33.17 8.18
CA GLN A 919 2.37 -34.27 8.14
C GLN A 919 2.56 -35.19 6.92
N PHE A 920 2.97 -34.64 5.78
CA PHE A 920 3.30 -35.41 4.57
C PHE A 920 4.49 -36.34 4.84
N ILE A 921 5.59 -35.81 5.36
CA ILE A 921 6.80 -36.59 5.64
C ILE A 921 6.54 -37.63 6.73
N LEU A 922 5.86 -37.27 7.83
CA LEU A 922 5.60 -38.21 8.92
C LEU A 922 4.71 -39.39 8.51
N LYS A 923 3.78 -39.19 7.56
CA LYS A 923 2.84 -40.23 7.13
C LYS A 923 3.36 -41.08 5.97
N LEU A 924 4.04 -40.45 5.01
CA LEU A 924 4.47 -41.12 3.78
C LEU A 924 5.96 -41.50 3.82
N THR A 925 6.71 -41.04 4.82
CA THR A 925 8.16 -41.28 4.96
C THR A 925 8.93 -41.00 3.66
N THR A 926 8.46 -40.01 2.91
CA THR A 926 8.89 -39.71 1.53
C THR A 926 8.96 -38.21 1.33
N MET A 927 9.91 -37.75 0.50
CA MET A 927 10.04 -36.35 0.09
C MET A 927 10.17 -36.24 -1.44
N PRO A 928 9.57 -35.21 -2.08
CA PRO A 928 9.83 -34.88 -3.47
C PRO A 928 11.31 -34.53 -3.71
N ALA A 929 11.78 -34.70 -4.95
CA ALA A 929 13.15 -34.42 -5.35
C ALA A 929 13.50 -32.93 -5.19
N VAL A 930 12.53 -32.05 -5.44
CA VAL A 930 12.61 -30.62 -5.14
C VAL A 930 11.35 -30.17 -4.41
N ILE A 931 11.55 -29.38 -3.35
CA ILE A 931 10.48 -28.91 -2.47
C ILE A 931 10.40 -27.40 -2.53
N ILE A 932 9.20 -26.85 -2.74
CA ILE A 932 8.95 -25.41 -2.67
C ILE A 932 7.85 -25.12 -1.66
N PHE A 933 8.18 -24.36 -0.63
CA PHE A 933 7.20 -23.78 0.30
C PHE A 933 6.68 -22.47 -0.28
N PHE A 934 5.44 -22.50 -0.76
CA PHE A 934 4.80 -21.37 -1.42
C PHE A 934 3.95 -20.58 -0.42
N HIS A 935 4.30 -19.31 -0.25
CA HIS A 935 3.65 -18.42 0.70
C HIS A 935 3.07 -17.19 0.01
N LEU A 936 1.86 -16.82 0.43
CA LEU A 936 1.16 -15.64 -0.06
C LEU A 936 1.14 -14.57 1.03
N ARG A 937 1.69 -13.40 0.73
CA ARG A 937 1.78 -12.26 1.64
C ARG A 937 0.97 -11.06 1.10
N PRO A 938 -0.22 -10.79 1.63
CA PRO A 938 -0.98 -9.60 1.25
C PRO A 938 -0.32 -8.34 1.81
N ILE A 939 -0.25 -7.28 1.00
CA ILE A 939 0.20 -5.93 1.39
C ILE A 939 -0.95 -4.94 1.13
N GLU A 940 -1.06 -3.89 1.95
CA GLU A 940 -2.13 -2.87 1.84
C GLU A 940 -1.92 -1.87 0.68
N THR A 941 -1.23 -2.27 -0.39
CA THR A 941 -1.04 -1.49 -1.63
C THR A 941 -1.92 -2.06 -2.75
N PRO A 942 -2.36 -1.26 -3.73
CA PRO A 942 -3.22 -1.75 -4.82
C PRO A 942 -2.54 -2.86 -5.61
N SER A 943 -1.29 -2.61 -6.01
CA SER A 943 -0.44 -3.60 -6.68
C SER A 943 0.99 -3.51 -6.17
N ILE A 944 1.76 -4.56 -6.38
CA ILE A 944 3.19 -4.61 -6.04
C ILE A 944 4.02 -4.71 -7.32
N PRO A 945 5.05 -3.86 -7.50
CA PRO A 945 5.98 -3.98 -8.61
C PRO A 945 6.59 -5.39 -8.72
N ALA A 946 6.76 -5.90 -9.93
CA ALA A 946 7.21 -7.28 -10.17
C ALA A 946 8.55 -7.62 -9.47
N GLU A 947 9.47 -6.65 -9.40
CA GLU A 947 10.77 -6.76 -8.72
C GLU A 947 10.67 -7.02 -7.20
N ASP A 948 9.60 -6.52 -6.58
CA ASP A 948 9.35 -6.61 -5.14
C ASP A 948 8.32 -7.70 -4.81
N ARG A 949 7.76 -8.35 -5.85
CA ARG A 949 6.66 -9.30 -5.75
C ARG A 949 7.12 -10.67 -5.25
N TYR A 950 8.33 -11.10 -5.57
CA TYR A 950 8.83 -12.43 -5.25
C TYR A 950 10.07 -12.36 -4.35
N THR A 951 10.07 -13.13 -3.27
CA THR A 951 11.27 -13.36 -2.45
C THR A 951 11.52 -14.86 -2.35
N VAL A 952 12.68 -15.32 -2.82
CA VAL A 952 13.11 -16.72 -2.71
C VAL A 952 14.21 -16.82 -1.65
N SER A 953 14.10 -17.81 -0.76
CA SER A 953 15.15 -18.13 0.21
C SER A 953 15.37 -19.63 0.32
N ARG A 954 16.61 -20.04 0.64
CA ARG A 954 16.97 -21.47 0.83
C ARG A 954 16.73 -21.91 2.27
N LEU A 955 16.30 -23.17 2.44
CA LEU A 955 16.15 -23.80 3.75
C LEU A 955 17.26 -24.83 4.03
N ALA A 956 17.38 -25.25 5.28
CA ALA A 956 18.38 -26.23 5.74
C ALA A 956 18.22 -27.62 5.09
N ILE A 957 17.02 -27.96 4.61
CA ILE A 957 16.80 -29.21 3.84
C ILE A 957 17.40 -29.04 2.43
N PRO A 958 18.18 -30.02 1.93
CA PRO A 958 18.71 -29.99 0.56
C PRO A 958 17.61 -29.86 -0.50
N ASP A 959 17.86 -29.05 -1.54
CA ASP A 959 16.94 -28.83 -2.66
C ASP A 959 15.51 -28.39 -2.21
N CYS A 960 15.43 -27.69 -1.07
CA CYS A 960 14.22 -27.13 -0.50
C CYS A 960 14.28 -25.60 -0.45
N TYR A 961 13.28 -24.96 -1.05
CA TYR A 961 13.21 -23.51 -1.22
C TYR A 961 11.92 -22.95 -0.64
N ARG A 962 11.98 -21.72 -0.19
CA ARG A 962 10.82 -20.93 0.23
C ARG A 962 10.61 -19.82 -0.79
N LEU A 963 9.39 -19.73 -1.33
CA LEU A 963 8.98 -18.64 -2.20
C LEU A 963 7.85 -17.87 -1.53
N VAL A 964 8.07 -16.59 -1.28
CA VAL A 964 7.08 -15.65 -0.74
C VAL A 964 6.63 -14.73 -1.86
N VAL A 965 5.34 -14.75 -2.17
CA VAL A 965 4.70 -13.84 -3.13
C VAL A 965 4.02 -12.72 -2.36
N ARG A 966 4.56 -11.51 -2.47
CA ARG A 966 3.94 -10.27 -2.03
C ARG A 966 2.88 -9.89 -3.07
N TYR A 967 1.66 -9.55 -2.64
CA TYR A 967 0.61 -9.09 -3.57
C TYR A 967 -0.24 -7.98 -2.95
N GLY A 968 -0.65 -7.03 -3.79
CA GLY A 968 -1.59 -5.98 -3.45
C GLY A 968 -3.06 -6.43 -3.56
N TYR A 969 -3.99 -5.62 -3.09
CA TYR A 969 -5.41 -5.98 -3.06
C TYR A 969 -6.09 -6.04 -4.44
N ASN A 970 -5.45 -5.52 -5.50
CA ASN A 970 -5.88 -5.65 -6.90
C ASN A 970 -5.01 -6.63 -7.70
N ASP A 971 -3.97 -7.22 -7.10
CA ASP A 971 -3.08 -8.13 -7.82
C ASP A 971 -3.74 -9.51 -8.01
N GLU A 972 -3.71 -9.99 -9.25
CA GLU A 972 -4.09 -11.37 -9.56
C GLU A 972 -2.94 -12.31 -9.15
N ILE A 973 -3.20 -13.16 -8.16
CA ILE A 973 -2.16 -13.96 -7.48
C ILE A 973 -1.88 -15.28 -8.20
N ILE A 974 -2.91 -15.91 -8.76
CA ILE A 974 -2.86 -17.29 -9.24
C ILE A 974 -3.22 -17.29 -10.71
N THR A 975 -2.20 -17.53 -11.53
CA THR A 975 -2.34 -17.77 -12.95
C THR A 975 -2.46 -19.28 -13.21
N PRO A 976 -3.08 -19.70 -14.33
CA PRO A 976 -3.13 -21.12 -14.73
C PRO A 976 -1.73 -21.77 -14.80
N ASP A 977 -0.68 -20.98 -15.04
CA ASP A 977 0.71 -21.44 -15.16
C ASP A 977 1.56 -21.18 -13.89
N LEU A 978 0.92 -21.18 -12.71
CA LEU A 978 1.59 -20.89 -11.43
C LEU A 978 2.85 -21.74 -11.19
N ALA A 979 2.84 -23.03 -11.59
CA ALA A 979 4.00 -23.92 -11.43
C ALA A 979 5.23 -23.42 -12.20
N ASN A 980 5.05 -22.95 -13.43
CA ASN A 980 6.13 -22.43 -14.26
C ASN A 980 6.69 -21.13 -13.65
N THR A 981 5.81 -20.21 -13.24
CA THR A 981 6.24 -18.96 -12.58
C THR A 981 7.07 -19.24 -11.33
N ILE A 982 6.61 -20.15 -10.46
CA ILE A 982 7.34 -20.55 -9.25
C ILE A 982 8.72 -21.11 -9.62
N THR A 983 8.77 -22.01 -10.60
CA THR A 983 10.00 -22.68 -11.03
C THR A 983 11.01 -21.69 -11.62
N GLN A 984 10.54 -20.72 -12.42
CA GLN A 984 11.39 -19.65 -12.97
C GLN A 984 12.01 -18.77 -11.88
N GLN A 985 11.25 -18.43 -10.82
CA GLN A 985 11.78 -17.63 -9.71
C GLN A 985 12.87 -18.38 -8.93
N VAL A 986 12.67 -19.68 -8.65
CA VAL A 986 13.69 -20.50 -7.98
C VAL A 986 14.92 -20.71 -8.87
N ARG A 987 14.72 -20.87 -10.18
CA ARG A 987 15.82 -20.93 -11.17
C ARG A 987 16.64 -19.64 -11.14
N GLY A 988 16.00 -18.47 -11.16
CA GLY A 988 16.67 -17.17 -11.08
C GLY A 988 17.53 -17.05 -9.82
N TYR A 989 16.98 -17.39 -8.66
CA TYR A 989 17.71 -17.39 -7.39
C TYR A 989 18.96 -18.30 -7.42
N LEU A 990 18.85 -19.51 -7.98
CA LEU A 990 19.98 -20.44 -8.07
C LEU A 990 21.11 -19.93 -8.97
N ILE A 991 20.77 -19.22 -10.05
CA ILE A 991 21.74 -18.62 -10.97
C ILE A 991 22.47 -17.46 -10.28
N THR A 992 21.75 -16.55 -9.62
CA THR A 992 22.35 -15.40 -8.90
C THR A 992 23.33 -15.85 -7.84
N ARG A 993 22.98 -16.87 -7.04
CA ARG A 993 23.87 -17.41 -6.00
C ARG A 993 25.13 -18.07 -6.55
N ALA A 994 25.06 -18.68 -7.74
CA ALA A 994 26.22 -19.27 -8.40
C ALA A 994 27.22 -18.19 -8.88
N CYS A 995 26.74 -17.00 -9.24
CA CYS A 995 27.57 -15.86 -9.60
C CYS A 995 28.27 -15.25 -8.37
N ASP A 996 27.56 -15.02 -7.27
CA ASP A 996 28.10 -14.35 -6.06
C ASP A 996 29.27 -15.10 -5.40
N GLN A 997 29.34 -16.43 -5.51
CA GLN A 997 30.45 -17.21 -4.92
C GLN A 997 31.70 -17.25 -5.79
N ASN A 998 31.58 -17.16 -7.11
CA ASN A 998 32.73 -17.18 -8.02
C ASN A 998 33.58 -15.90 -7.89
N ASP A 999 32.98 -14.76 -7.52
CA ASP A 999 33.71 -13.51 -7.29
C ASP A 999 34.51 -13.49 -5.98
N SER A 1000 34.24 -14.41 -5.05
CA SER A 1000 34.92 -14.46 -3.74
C SER A 1000 36.26 -15.21 -3.73
N PHE A 1001 36.61 -15.95 -4.80
CA PHE A 1001 37.81 -16.80 -4.87
C PHE A 1001 38.99 -16.22 -5.65
N THR A 1002 38.87 -15.02 -6.22
CA THR A 1002 39.94 -14.36 -6.99
C THR A 1002 40.37 -13.05 -6.33
N CYS A 1003 41.13 -13.13 -5.23
CA CYS A 1003 41.88 -12.00 -4.69
C CYS A 1003 43.11 -12.46 -3.87
N THR A 1004 44.21 -12.74 -4.55
CA THR A 1004 45.57 -12.60 -4.00
C THR A 1004 46.44 -11.86 -5.03
N PRO A 1005 47.13 -10.76 -4.66
CA PRO A 1005 47.92 -9.99 -5.60
C PRO A 1005 49.38 -10.44 -5.61
N ASP A 1006 49.89 -10.88 -6.76
CA ASP A 1006 51.35 -10.96 -7.00
C ASP A 1006 51.73 -10.66 -8.45
N THR A 1007 52.32 -9.48 -8.61
CA THR A 1007 53.59 -9.15 -9.29
C THR A 1007 53.86 -9.56 -10.76
N ILE A 1008 53.76 -8.56 -11.65
CA ILE A 1008 54.63 -8.15 -12.80
C ILE A 1008 55.29 -9.25 -13.69
N THR A 1009 54.95 -9.32 -14.99
CA THR A 1009 55.83 -9.03 -16.16
C THR A 1009 55.22 -9.39 -17.53
N ASP A 1010 55.16 -8.37 -18.41
CA ASP A 1010 55.35 -8.32 -19.87
C ASP A 1010 55.73 -9.61 -20.67
N LYS A 1011 54.92 -9.97 -21.68
CA LYS A 1011 55.22 -9.91 -23.15
C LYS A 1011 54.36 -10.86 -24.04
N SER A 1012 53.83 -10.25 -25.10
CA SER A 1012 53.59 -10.73 -26.50
C SER A 1012 53.84 -12.22 -26.87
N HIS A 1013 52.86 -12.88 -27.52
CA HIS A 1013 52.83 -13.13 -28.98
C HIS A 1013 51.67 -14.07 -29.41
N ALA A 1014 51.31 -13.96 -30.68
CA ALA A 1014 50.16 -14.57 -31.34
C ALA A 1014 50.38 -16.01 -31.87
N SER A 1015 49.24 -16.68 -32.08
CA SER A 1015 48.91 -17.68 -33.12
C SER A 1015 49.54 -19.09 -33.08
N SER A 1016 48.70 -20.13 -32.96
CA SER A 1016 48.41 -21.09 -34.05
C SER A 1016 47.43 -22.22 -33.65
N ILE A 1017 46.43 -22.37 -34.52
CA ILE A 1017 45.68 -23.56 -34.99
C ILE A 1017 46.21 -24.93 -34.51
N GLN A 1018 45.36 -25.82 -33.96
CA GLN A 1018 44.81 -27.03 -34.64
C GLN A 1018 44.19 -28.05 -33.66
N ARG A 1019 43.15 -28.74 -34.13
CA ARG A 1019 42.41 -29.84 -33.46
C ARG A 1019 43.31 -31.05 -33.18
N SER A 1020 43.15 -31.65 -32.00
CA SER A 1020 43.38 -33.08 -31.79
C SER A 1020 42.60 -33.62 -30.58
N THR A 1021 41.70 -34.56 -30.90
CA THR A 1021 41.24 -35.77 -30.20
C THR A 1021 41.62 -36.05 -28.75
N ALA A 1022 40.60 -36.53 -28.02
CA ALA A 1022 40.58 -37.05 -26.67
C ALA A 1022 41.53 -38.25 -26.40
N SER A 1023 42.07 -38.31 -25.17
CA SER A 1023 41.98 -39.46 -24.26
C SER A 1023 42.67 -39.20 -22.90
N ALA A 1024 41.87 -39.31 -21.83
CA ALA A 1024 42.13 -39.84 -20.47
C ALA A 1024 43.48 -39.59 -19.75
N THR A 1025 43.44 -39.01 -18.54
CA THR A 1025 43.56 -39.69 -17.22
C THR A 1025 43.98 -38.72 -16.09
N GLY A 1026 43.28 -38.81 -14.94
CA GLY A 1026 43.71 -38.38 -13.58
C GLY A 1026 43.87 -36.87 -13.34
N GLY A 1027 43.36 -36.23 -12.30
CA GLY A 1027 42.66 -36.63 -11.09
C GLY A 1027 42.76 -35.45 -10.10
N THR A 1028 41.65 -35.13 -9.40
CA THR A 1028 41.53 -34.27 -8.20
C THR A 1028 42.01 -32.81 -8.34
N SER A 1029 41.21 -31.76 -8.13
CA SER A 1029 40.21 -31.53 -7.08
C SER A 1029 39.36 -30.29 -7.42
N THR A 1030 38.04 -30.43 -7.53
CA THR A 1030 37.07 -29.32 -7.66
C THR A 1030 35.85 -29.65 -6.81
N VAL A 1031 35.71 -29.04 -5.62
CA VAL A 1031 34.64 -29.45 -4.67
C VAL A 1031 33.44 -28.49 -4.57
N ASP A 1032 33.48 -27.24 -5.04
CA ASP A 1032 32.27 -26.36 -4.92
C ASP A 1032 31.54 -25.99 -6.22
N GLY A 1033 32.21 -25.90 -7.37
CA GLY A 1033 31.55 -25.56 -8.64
C GLY A 1033 30.55 -26.61 -9.18
N GLY A 1034 30.63 -27.86 -8.70
CA GLY A 1034 29.78 -28.96 -9.15
C GLY A 1034 28.39 -28.99 -8.51
N ARG A 1035 28.20 -28.38 -7.34
CA ARG A 1035 26.97 -28.52 -6.54
C ARG A 1035 25.80 -27.72 -7.12
N TYR A 1036 26.08 -26.55 -7.71
CA TYR A 1036 25.07 -25.64 -8.27
C TYR A 1036 24.50 -26.09 -9.61
N ASN A 1037 25.36 -26.51 -10.55
CA ASN A 1037 24.92 -27.14 -11.80
C ASN A 1037 24.08 -28.40 -11.53
N THR A 1038 24.36 -29.10 -10.43
CA THR A 1038 23.56 -30.25 -9.99
C THR A 1038 22.18 -29.84 -9.45
N SER A 1039 22.05 -28.80 -8.62
CA SER A 1039 20.74 -28.35 -8.11
C SER A 1039 19.86 -27.72 -9.20
N LEU A 1040 20.43 -26.99 -10.16
CA LEU A 1040 19.69 -26.46 -11.31
C LEU A 1040 19.17 -27.59 -12.21
N ALA A 1041 20.01 -28.58 -12.54
CA ALA A 1041 19.61 -29.74 -13.32
C ALA A 1041 18.53 -30.58 -12.61
N LYS A 1042 18.61 -30.71 -11.28
CA LYS A 1042 17.58 -31.37 -10.47
C LYS A 1042 16.24 -30.64 -10.50
N LEU A 1043 16.23 -29.31 -10.48
CA LEU A 1043 15.01 -28.50 -10.58
C LEU A 1043 14.32 -28.72 -11.93
N GLU A 1044 15.08 -28.71 -13.04
CA GLU A 1044 14.55 -28.96 -14.38
C GLU A 1044 14.04 -30.40 -14.53
N ASP A 1045 14.78 -31.40 -14.05
CA ASP A 1045 14.36 -32.81 -14.09
C ASP A 1045 13.09 -33.04 -13.25
N ALA A 1046 13.02 -32.43 -12.05
CA ALA A 1046 11.84 -32.50 -11.19
C ALA A 1046 10.61 -31.84 -11.83
N TYR A 1047 10.77 -30.69 -12.49
CA TYR A 1047 9.67 -30.01 -13.19
C TYR A 1047 9.16 -30.84 -14.37
N ASN A 1048 10.06 -31.37 -15.20
CA ASN A 1048 9.72 -32.20 -16.37
C ASN A 1048 9.07 -33.53 -15.98
N HIS A 1049 9.40 -34.08 -14.80
CA HIS A 1049 8.80 -35.32 -14.31
C HIS A 1049 7.34 -35.13 -13.86
N GLY A 1050 7.00 -33.95 -13.33
CA GLY A 1050 5.64 -33.60 -12.93
C GLY A 1050 5.59 -32.72 -11.67
N VAL A 1051 4.58 -31.87 -11.62
CA VAL A 1051 4.35 -30.92 -10.51
C VAL A 1051 3.14 -31.37 -9.70
N ILE A 1052 3.31 -31.45 -8.38
CA ILE A 1052 2.27 -31.81 -7.44
C ILE A 1052 2.05 -30.67 -6.46
N TYR A 1053 0.82 -30.20 -6.39
CA TYR A 1053 0.37 -29.21 -5.42
C TYR A 1053 -0.11 -29.93 -4.16
N ILE A 1054 0.56 -29.69 -3.05
CA ILE A 1054 0.28 -30.36 -1.78
C ILE A 1054 -0.37 -29.35 -0.84
N THR A 1055 -1.61 -29.64 -0.44
CA THR A 1055 -2.41 -28.77 0.42
C THR A 1055 -2.83 -29.49 1.69
N GLY A 1056 -2.89 -28.76 2.80
CA GLY A 1056 -3.26 -29.30 4.10
C GLY A 1056 -4.78 -29.25 4.32
N LYS A 1057 -5.40 -30.41 4.55
CA LYS A 1057 -6.81 -30.49 4.98
C LYS A 1057 -6.88 -30.77 6.48
N GLU A 1058 -6.90 -29.68 7.24
CA GLU A 1058 -7.03 -29.77 8.69
C GLU A 1058 -8.46 -30.14 9.11
N GLN A 1059 -8.60 -31.32 9.73
CA GLN A 1059 -9.80 -31.72 10.45
C GLN A 1059 -9.54 -31.55 11.94
N MET A 1060 -10.49 -30.93 12.65
CA MET A 1060 -10.39 -30.74 14.08
C MET A 1060 -11.39 -31.62 14.80
N ARG A 1061 -10.89 -32.36 15.79
CA ARG A 1061 -11.70 -33.18 16.68
C ARG A 1061 -11.71 -32.53 18.06
N ILE A 1062 -12.89 -32.45 18.66
CA ILE A 1062 -13.01 -31.92 20.02
C ILE A 1062 -12.58 -33.00 21.01
N LYS A 1063 -11.61 -32.70 21.89
CA LYS A 1063 -11.17 -33.61 22.96
C LYS A 1063 -12.36 -33.97 23.85
N LYS A 1064 -12.41 -35.22 24.34
CA LYS A 1064 -13.42 -35.65 25.34
C LYS A 1064 -13.15 -34.93 26.68
N SER A 1065 -13.67 -33.72 26.83
CA SER A 1065 -13.60 -32.91 28.05
C SER A 1065 -14.88 -33.04 28.87
N LYS A 1066 -14.76 -32.97 30.21
CA LYS A 1066 -15.92 -32.90 31.14
C LYS A 1066 -16.68 -31.57 31.04
N ASN A 1067 -16.12 -30.55 30.38
CA ASN A 1067 -16.76 -29.24 30.22
C ASN A 1067 -17.67 -29.21 28.98
N TYR A 1068 -18.95 -29.49 29.18
CA TYR A 1068 -19.98 -29.49 28.12
C TYR A 1068 -20.11 -28.14 27.41
N PHE A 1069 -19.99 -27.02 28.13
CA PHE A 1069 -20.10 -25.68 27.55
C PHE A 1069 -18.97 -25.42 26.54
N ARG A 1070 -17.72 -25.71 26.93
CA ARG A 1070 -16.57 -25.59 26.00
C ARG A 1070 -16.77 -26.45 24.75
N ARG A 1071 -17.29 -27.68 24.91
CA ARG A 1071 -17.55 -28.59 23.79
C ARG A 1071 -18.63 -28.05 22.84
N MET A 1072 -19.70 -27.48 23.38
CA MET A 1072 -20.75 -26.85 22.58
C MET A 1072 -20.21 -25.65 21.78
N VAL A 1073 -19.45 -24.76 22.42
CA VAL A 1073 -18.84 -23.59 21.77
C VAL A 1073 -17.91 -24.00 20.63
N LEU A 1074 -17.06 -25.02 20.85
CA LEU A 1074 -16.18 -25.55 19.82
C LEU A 1074 -16.94 -26.23 18.68
N TRP A 1075 -18.04 -26.91 18.99
CA TRP A 1075 -18.90 -27.50 17.96
C TRP A 1075 -19.54 -26.43 17.07
N ILE A 1076 -20.06 -25.34 17.66
CA ILE A 1076 -20.58 -24.19 16.91
C ILE A 1076 -19.49 -23.59 16.03
N PHE A 1077 -18.29 -23.38 16.57
CA PHE A 1077 -17.16 -22.88 15.79
C PHE A 1077 -16.83 -23.77 14.58
N LEU A 1078 -16.75 -25.10 14.79
CA LEU A 1078 -16.47 -26.04 13.70
C LEU A 1078 -17.58 -26.03 12.64
N TRP A 1079 -18.85 -25.99 13.06
CA TRP A 1079 -19.98 -25.90 12.16
C TRP A 1079 -19.94 -24.61 11.31
N ILE A 1080 -19.71 -23.44 11.93
CA ILE A 1080 -19.57 -22.18 11.18
C ILE A 1080 -18.38 -22.28 10.21
N ARG A 1081 -17.24 -22.79 10.67
CA ARG A 1081 -16.01 -22.92 9.89
C ARG A 1081 -16.19 -23.84 8.67
N GLU A 1082 -16.90 -24.94 8.83
CA GLU A 1082 -17.15 -25.91 7.75
C GLU A 1082 -18.10 -25.33 6.70
N ASN A 1083 -19.11 -24.56 7.12
CA ASN A 1083 -20.04 -23.89 6.20
C ASN A 1083 -19.47 -22.62 5.54
N THR A 1084 -18.37 -22.06 6.06
CA THR A 1084 -17.70 -20.87 5.48
C THR A 1084 -16.48 -21.22 4.61
N ARG A 1085 -16.09 -22.49 4.51
CA ARG A 1085 -14.88 -22.90 3.76
C ARG A 1085 -15.21 -23.29 2.31
N ALA A 1086 -14.79 -22.44 1.36
CA ALA A 1086 -14.66 -22.81 -0.05
C ALA A 1086 -13.36 -22.25 -0.69
N LYS A 1087 -12.28 -22.08 0.08
CA LYS A 1087 -11.08 -21.37 -0.39
C LYS A 1087 -10.11 -22.15 -1.30
N ILE A 1088 -10.23 -23.46 -1.42
CA ILE A 1088 -9.37 -24.24 -2.34
C ILE A 1088 -10.04 -24.38 -3.71
N ALA A 1089 -11.38 -24.51 -3.74
CA ALA A 1089 -12.16 -24.45 -4.98
C ALA A 1089 -11.99 -23.11 -5.73
N SER A 1090 -11.67 -22.02 -5.01
CA SER A 1090 -11.42 -20.71 -5.60
C SER A 1090 -10.00 -20.50 -6.15
N LEU A 1091 -9.07 -21.47 -5.98
CA LEU A 1091 -7.68 -21.31 -6.46
C LEU A 1091 -7.51 -21.70 -7.93
N GLY A 1092 -8.56 -22.21 -8.59
CA GLY A 1092 -8.53 -22.55 -10.03
C GLY A 1092 -7.49 -23.61 -10.43
N LEU A 1093 -6.90 -24.32 -9.46
CA LEU A 1093 -5.87 -25.33 -9.71
C LEU A 1093 -6.48 -26.59 -10.35
N GLU A 1094 -5.78 -27.18 -11.32
CA GLU A 1094 -6.16 -28.46 -11.92
C GLU A 1094 -6.29 -29.55 -10.85
N THR A 1095 -7.49 -30.08 -10.67
CA THR A 1095 -7.81 -31.05 -9.59
C THR A 1095 -6.98 -32.32 -9.67
N GLU A 1096 -6.46 -32.68 -10.85
CA GLU A 1096 -5.64 -33.87 -11.06
C GLU A 1096 -4.22 -33.76 -10.49
N LYS A 1097 -3.73 -32.52 -10.25
CA LYS A 1097 -2.38 -32.25 -9.73
C LYS A 1097 -2.36 -31.93 -8.23
N ILE A 1098 -3.48 -32.07 -7.53
CA ILE A 1098 -3.63 -31.69 -6.12
C ILE A 1098 -3.63 -32.92 -5.21
N ILE A 1099 -2.75 -32.93 -4.21
CA ILE A 1099 -2.79 -33.86 -3.08
C ILE A 1099 -3.26 -33.12 -1.84
N GLU A 1100 -4.43 -33.50 -1.31
CA GLU A 1100 -4.90 -33.05 -0.01
C GLU A 1100 -4.39 -33.98 1.11
N VAL A 1101 -3.48 -33.49 1.94
CA VAL A 1101 -3.00 -34.23 3.11
C VAL A 1101 -3.90 -33.89 4.29
N GLY A 1102 -4.76 -34.84 4.64
CA GLY A 1102 -5.58 -34.75 5.83
C GLY A 1102 -4.74 -34.92 7.10
N PHE A 1103 -4.90 -34.03 8.08
CA PHE A 1103 -4.37 -34.24 9.43
C PHE A 1103 -5.40 -33.85 10.48
N LEU A 1104 -5.40 -34.63 11.56
CA LEU A 1104 -6.37 -34.52 12.63
C LEU A 1104 -5.72 -33.80 13.81
N LYS A 1105 -6.31 -32.68 14.22
CA LYS A 1105 -5.90 -31.93 15.41
C LYS A 1105 -6.96 -32.00 16.48
N ASP A 1106 -6.53 -32.20 17.71
CA ASP A 1106 -7.43 -32.27 18.85
C ASP A 1106 -7.51 -30.90 19.56
N ILE A 1107 -8.72 -30.32 19.67
CA ILE A 1107 -9.01 -29.00 20.30
C ILE A 1107 -9.85 -29.08 21.59
#